data_AF-A0A948N9V1-F1
#
_entry.id   AF-A0A948N9V1-F1
#
_cell.length_a   1.000
_cell.length_b   1.000
_cell.length_c   1.000
_cell.angle_alpha   90.00
_cell.angle_beta   90.00
_cell.angle_gamma   90.00
#
_symmetry.space_group_name_H-M   'P 1'
#
loop_
_entity.id
_entity.type
_entity.pdbx_description
1 polymer ?
#
loop_
_entity_poly.entity_id
_entity_poly.type
_entity_poly.pdbx_seq_one_letter_code
_entity_poly.pdbx_strand_id
1 'polypeptide(L)'
;MSAYNEGTVTLVSGSTAVTGYGTAWYNEVDIGDLFVKRGDTIVYTVAGILSDTALALKETWPGPTVSGQIYDIVRDFTLNAQLPKLYGSDRSDWPGIMGNMLNRIDDWALGWNQTPFTCSFNTASGFTCTGDKTGLFSIGLRTRIVHAGGTSYHNILNSYYVSNITTVNFDNAIMEDPVSRVYHSIVSTGVSGIIPTFDQIIDEGTLFNLNIKSNSTPDFTANHDLNLDTGNESRVLTISGDAVVSNWFDQSVKTSASPTFNDGTFTGDLIVQGNITVSGDIGQFEDLVTVSGLTVTTWQDFTETAIEPATPAANKNRIYVEDQNGITRLRSKDSTGLIVTHLRDNLINVHNTSGSDMVKGQAVYISGSTGNTPNITLAKADSLDTLPAVGLLLENIDNNDFGRIMKFGKLSQINTSGFAEGDVLYVSAATAGAVVNVCPTYPNYCQRVGVVSSSGVGNGSIEIDPDSVERADLVPYSGALDNVDLGVYKITAASGIFNNLTATRLVQSDSIKRLTSVADFTAWVTGTANEVTVTNDGDGSITLSLPDDVDINQITAVSGLHNVVVVSGLTASRLIYGDVNKKLSSSDLINWVTGTVNQVTVTDDGDGSITLSTPQSTDPGASPSFNILTASGIRAGEITIVSGLTTSRLAATDTSKKVVS
;
A
#
# COMPACT_ATOMS: atom_id res chain seq x y z
N MET A 1 82.06 -50.77 -58.01
CA MET A 1 82.36 -51.65 -56.86
C MET A 1 82.12 -50.82 -55.62
N SER A 2 81.24 -51.30 -54.75
CA SER A 2 80.73 -50.57 -53.61
C SER A 2 81.56 -50.95 -52.38
N ALA A 3 82.31 -49.99 -51.84
CA ALA A 3 83.30 -50.15 -50.78
C ALA A 3 84.47 -51.15 -51.04
N TYR A 4 85.58 -50.98 -50.31
CA TYR A 4 86.66 -51.96 -50.17
C TYR A 4 86.77 -52.36 -48.70
N ASN A 5 86.71 -53.65 -48.39
CA ASN A 5 86.66 -54.16 -47.02
C ASN A 5 87.31 -55.54 -46.84
N GLU A 6 88.20 -55.92 -47.76
CA GLU A 6 88.96 -57.16 -47.62
C GLU A 6 90.09 -56.99 -46.59
N GLY A 7 90.27 -57.99 -45.73
CA GLY A 7 91.30 -58.01 -44.69
C GLY A 7 90.89 -57.37 -43.36
N THR A 8 91.88 -57.12 -42.50
CA THR A 8 91.70 -56.43 -41.21
C THR A 8 92.78 -55.37 -41.00
N VAL A 9 92.57 -54.46 -40.06
CA VAL A 9 93.48 -53.34 -39.80
C VAL A 9 93.92 -53.24 -38.35
N THR A 10 95.12 -52.71 -38.16
CA THR A 10 95.65 -52.23 -36.89
C THR A 10 95.73 -50.70 -36.93
N LEU A 11 95.09 -50.06 -35.95
CA LEU A 11 95.06 -48.61 -35.73
C LEU A 11 95.83 -48.31 -34.44
N VAL A 12 96.77 -47.39 -34.49
CA VAL A 12 97.62 -47.03 -33.34
C VAL A 12 97.19 -45.67 -32.80
N SER A 13 96.99 -45.58 -31.48
CA SER A 13 96.61 -44.34 -30.80
C SER A 13 97.56 -43.20 -31.15
N GLY A 14 97.02 -42.07 -31.63
CA GLY A 14 97.77 -40.87 -31.99
C GLY A 14 98.56 -40.97 -33.31
N SER A 15 98.39 -42.03 -34.10
CA SER A 15 99.07 -42.23 -35.39
C SER A 15 98.13 -41.99 -36.57
N THR A 16 98.67 -41.50 -37.68
CA THR A 16 97.97 -41.48 -38.98
C THR A 16 98.16 -42.78 -39.76
N ALA A 17 99.13 -43.62 -39.41
CA ALA A 17 99.43 -44.85 -40.12
C ALA A 17 98.45 -45.96 -39.75
N VAL A 18 97.95 -46.66 -40.77
CA VAL A 18 97.09 -47.84 -40.64
C VAL A 18 97.80 -49.02 -41.30
N THR A 19 97.90 -50.12 -40.55
CA THR A 19 98.53 -51.37 -41.04
C THR A 19 97.44 -52.37 -41.39
N GLY A 20 97.42 -52.85 -42.62
CA GLY A 20 96.47 -53.84 -43.13
C GLY A 20 97.04 -55.25 -43.10
N TYR A 21 96.17 -56.24 -42.89
CA TYR A 21 96.46 -57.66 -43.00
C TYR A 21 95.46 -58.30 -43.96
N GLY A 22 95.96 -58.92 -45.04
CA GLY A 22 95.11 -59.47 -46.10
C GLY A 22 94.44 -58.39 -46.95
N THR A 23 95.07 -57.23 -47.08
CA THR A 23 94.60 -56.07 -47.83
C THR A 23 95.39 -55.92 -49.14
N ALA A 24 94.81 -55.26 -50.14
CA ALA A 24 95.37 -55.00 -51.48
C ALA A 24 95.20 -53.51 -51.84
N TRP A 25 95.51 -52.62 -50.90
CA TRP A 25 95.16 -51.19 -51.01
C TRP A 25 95.84 -50.45 -52.16
N TYR A 26 97.01 -50.90 -52.64
CA TYR A 26 97.79 -50.14 -53.62
C TYR A 26 97.07 -49.96 -54.96
N ASN A 27 96.25 -50.94 -55.35
CA ASN A 27 95.48 -50.91 -56.60
C ASN A 27 93.98 -50.70 -56.39
N GLU A 28 93.50 -50.80 -55.15
CA GLU A 28 92.07 -50.82 -54.84
C GLU A 28 91.58 -49.56 -54.13
N VAL A 29 92.47 -48.73 -53.57
CA VAL A 29 92.12 -47.53 -52.79
C VAL A 29 92.85 -46.34 -53.36
N ASP A 30 92.16 -45.21 -53.48
CA ASP A 30 92.73 -43.94 -53.95
C ASP A 30 92.85 -42.92 -52.80
N ILE A 31 93.76 -41.95 -52.98
CA ILE A 31 93.89 -40.82 -52.04
C ILE A 31 92.60 -39.98 -52.12
N GLY A 32 92.00 -39.70 -50.97
CA GLY A 32 90.71 -39.02 -50.86
C GLY A 32 89.55 -39.94 -50.51
N ASP A 33 89.72 -41.26 -50.59
CA ASP A 33 88.73 -42.23 -50.15
C ASP A 33 88.45 -42.12 -48.65
N LEU A 34 87.26 -42.57 -48.23
CA LEU A 34 86.83 -42.46 -46.84
C LEU A 34 86.99 -43.79 -46.11
N PHE A 35 87.85 -43.83 -45.11
CA PHE A 35 88.09 -44.97 -44.23
C PHE A 35 87.24 -44.87 -42.96
N VAL A 36 86.55 -45.95 -42.60
CA VAL A 36 85.83 -46.08 -41.33
C VAL A 36 86.13 -47.42 -40.69
N LYS A 37 86.43 -47.41 -39.38
CA LYS A 37 86.49 -48.63 -38.58
C LYS A 37 85.05 -49.05 -38.27
N ARG A 38 84.72 -50.32 -38.48
CA ARG A 38 83.35 -50.79 -38.26
C ARG A 38 82.93 -50.70 -36.80
N GLY A 39 81.69 -50.24 -36.58
CA GLY A 39 81.11 -49.87 -35.29
C GLY A 39 81.51 -48.49 -34.77
N ASP A 40 82.22 -47.68 -35.56
CA ASP A 40 82.60 -46.30 -35.22
C ASP A 40 81.77 -45.27 -36.02
N THR A 41 81.59 -44.08 -35.47
CA THR A 41 80.89 -42.96 -36.11
C THR A 41 81.85 -41.98 -36.80
N ILE A 42 83.15 -42.06 -36.50
CA ILE A 42 84.16 -41.16 -37.06
C ILE A 42 84.70 -41.73 -38.38
N VAL A 43 84.70 -40.89 -39.42
CA VAL A 43 85.17 -41.25 -40.77
C VAL A 43 86.41 -40.43 -41.11
N TYR A 44 87.45 -41.10 -41.58
CA TYR A 44 88.75 -40.51 -41.90
C TYR A 44 88.96 -40.45 -43.41
N THR A 45 89.72 -39.48 -43.89
CA THR A 45 90.13 -39.44 -45.29
C THR A 45 91.50 -40.11 -45.46
N VAL A 46 91.64 -40.96 -46.47
CA VAL A 46 92.93 -41.55 -46.86
C VAL A 46 93.79 -40.44 -47.47
N ALA A 47 94.93 -40.16 -46.84
CA ALA A 47 95.90 -39.14 -47.28
C ALA A 47 97.04 -39.73 -48.11
N GLY A 48 97.27 -41.04 -48.05
CA GLY A 48 98.30 -41.71 -48.86
C GLY A 48 98.20 -43.22 -48.78
N ILE A 49 98.59 -43.91 -49.87
CA ILE A 49 98.75 -45.37 -49.91
C ILE A 49 100.24 -45.68 -50.06
N LEU A 50 100.80 -46.41 -49.09
CA LEU A 50 102.23 -46.72 -49.02
C LEU A 50 102.55 -48.09 -49.61
N SER A 51 101.64 -49.05 -49.46
CA SER A 51 101.70 -50.41 -50.04
C SER A 51 100.34 -51.09 -49.92
N ASP A 52 100.21 -52.32 -50.41
CA ASP A 52 99.00 -53.14 -50.24
C ASP A 52 98.54 -53.30 -48.79
N THR A 53 99.46 -53.20 -47.82
CA THR A 53 99.24 -53.39 -46.37
C THR A 53 99.52 -52.15 -45.54
N ALA A 54 99.72 -50.99 -46.14
CA ALA A 54 99.97 -49.75 -45.39
C ALA A 54 99.33 -48.54 -46.06
N LEU A 55 98.49 -47.82 -45.32
CA LEU A 55 97.92 -46.54 -45.73
C LEU A 55 98.11 -45.49 -44.63
N ALA A 56 97.95 -44.21 -44.99
CA ALA A 56 97.99 -43.08 -44.09
C ALA A 56 96.66 -42.32 -44.12
N LEU A 57 96.13 -41.99 -42.95
CA LEU A 57 94.95 -41.14 -42.76
C LEU A 57 95.37 -39.66 -42.70
N LYS A 58 94.43 -38.77 -43.05
CA LYS A 58 94.63 -37.32 -42.96
C LYS A 58 94.69 -36.82 -41.52
N GLU A 59 93.98 -37.48 -40.62
CA GLU A 59 93.92 -37.16 -39.18
C GLU A 59 94.44 -38.34 -38.37
N THR A 60 94.97 -38.08 -37.18
CA THR A 60 95.45 -39.13 -36.28
C THR A 60 94.29 -39.90 -35.67
N TRP A 61 94.46 -41.21 -35.46
CA TRP A 61 93.48 -42.04 -34.76
C TRP A 61 93.39 -41.63 -33.27
N PRO A 62 92.25 -41.14 -32.78
CA PRO A 62 92.10 -40.63 -31.41
C PRO A 62 91.79 -41.74 -30.40
N GLY A 63 91.42 -42.93 -30.87
CA GLY A 63 91.06 -44.07 -30.03
C GLY A 63 92.28 -44.85 -29.51
N PRO A 64 92.06 -45.82 -28.61
CA PRO A 64 93.13 -46.72 -28.16
C PRO A 64 93.70 -47.53 -29.34
N THR A 65 94.93 -48.03 -29.17
CA THR A 65 95.55 -48.93 -30.16
C THR A 65 94.76 -50.22 -30.24
N VAL A 66 94.26 -50.55 -31.43
CA VAL A 66 93.41 -51.70 -31.70
C VAL A 66 93.96 -52.49 -32.90
N SER A 67 93.93 -53.82 -32.82
CA SER A 67 94.41 -54.71 -33.88
C SER A 67 93.32 -55.66 -34.37
N GLY A 68 93.43 -56.16 -35.60
CA GLY A 68 92.47 -57.10 -36.19
C GLY A 68 91.07 -56.52 -36.40
N GLN A 69 90.94 -55.20 -36.52
CA GLN A 69 89.63 -54.56 -36.68
C GLN A 69 89.13 -54.72 -38.11
N ILE A 70 87.82 -54.88 -38.24
CA ILE A 70 87.11 -54.81 -39.51
C ILE A 70 86.80 -53.35 -39.85
N TYR A 71 86.82 -53.03 -41.13
CA TYR A 71 86.77 -51.67 -41.64
C TYR A 71 86.08 -51.64 -43.01
N ASP A 72 85.67 -50.46 -43.43
CA ASP A 72 85.12 -50.22 -44.76
C ASP A 72 85.79 -48.94 -45.34
N ILE A 73 86.17 -48.99 -46.62
CA ILE A 73 86.67 -47.84 -47.38
C ILE A 73 85.69 -47.51 -48.50
N VAL A 74 85.13 -46.29 -48.49
CA VAL A 74 84.24 -45.80 -49.55
C VAL A 74 85.05 -45.15 -50.66
N ARG A 75 84.83 -45.64 -51.89
CA ARG A 75 85.61 -45.30 -53.09
C ARG A 75 84.84 -44.54 -54.18
N ASP A 76 83.51 -44.46 -54.07
CA ASP A 76 82.66 -43.84 -55.09
C ASP A 76 81.92 -42.62 -54.52
N PHE A 77 81.97 -41.51 -55.26
CA PHE A 77 81.43 -40.22 -54.86
C PHE A 77 80.62 -39.58 -56.00
N THR A 78 79.69 -38.68 -55.66
CA THR A 78 78.98 -37.85 -56.64
C THR A 78 79.93 -36.82 -57.28
N LEU A 79 79.71 -36.49 -58.54
CA LEU A 79 80.63 -35.65 -59.33
C LEU A 79 80.80 -34.23 -58.76
N ASN A 80 79.72 -33.63 -58.25
CA ASN A 80 79.70 -32.20 -57.93
C ASN A 80 79.99 -31.88 -56.46
N ALA A 81 79.42 -32.67 -55.54
CA ALA A 81 79.55 -32.43 -54.10
C ALA A 81 80.45 -33.45 -53.39
N GLN A 82 81.08 -34.36 -54.15
CA GLN A 82 81.90 -35.46 -53.64
C GLN A 82 81.21 -36.21 -52.49
N LEU A 83 79.90 -36.46 -52.62
CA LEU A 83 79.13 -37.19 -51.61
C LEU A 83 79.28 -38.70 -51.84
N PRO A 84 79.58 -39.51 -50.81
CA PRO A 84 79.58 -40.98 -50.89
C PRO A 84 78.37 -41.54 -51.64
N LYS A 85 78.57 -42.37 -52.67
CA LYS A 85 77.46 -43.14 -53.29
C LYS A 85 77.23 -44.42 -52.51
N LEU A 86 75.97 -44.70 -52.21
CA LEU A 86 75.56 -45.82 -51.39
C LEU A 86 74.85 -46.86 -52.26
N TYR A 87 75.40 -48.08 -52.31
CA TYR A 87 74.84 -49.22 -53.04
C TYR A 87 74.43 -50.34 -52.07
N GLY A 88 73.51 -51.22 -52.49
CA GLY A 88 72.93 -52.27 -51.63
C GLY A 88 73.92 -53.33 -51.10
N SER A 89 75.16 -53.36 -51.60
CA SER A 89 76.25 -54.21 -51.12
C SER A 89 77.15 -53.54 -50.06
N ASP A 90 76.93 -52.25 -49.74
CA ASP A 90 77.65 -51.53 -48.69
C ASP A 90 77.13 -51.93 -47.30
N ARG A 91 77.87 -52.83 -46.64
CA ARG A 91 77.40 -53.55 -45.44
C ARG A 91 78.03 -52.96 -44.16
N SER A 92 77.23 -52.20 -43.42
CA SER A 92 77.16 -52.13 -41.93
C SER A 92 77.54 -50.87 -41.10
N ASP A 93 78.04 -49.76 -41.65
CA ASP A 93 78.29 -48.52 -40.86
C ASP A 93 77.71 -47.22 -41.44
N TRP A 94 76.41 -47.24 -41.71
CA TRP A 94 75.65 -46.12 -42.23
C TRP A 94 75.63 -44.85 -41.35
N PRO A 95 75.63 -44.91 -40.00
CA PRO A 95 75.51 -43.71 -39.18
C PRO A 95 76.66 -42.69 -39.37
N GLY A 96 77.91 -43.15 -39.42
CA GLY A 96 79.08 -42.27 -39.59
C GLY A 96 79.19 -41.69 -41.00
N ILE A 97 78.91 -42.52 -42.02
CA ILE A 97 78.94 -42.11 -43.43
C ILE A 97 77.80 -41.13 -43.73
N MET A 98 76.57 -41.40 -43.25
CA MET A 98 75.42 -40.51 -43.42
C MET A 98 75.59 -39.19 -42.66
N GLY A 99 76.18 -39.21 -41.46
CA GLY A 99 76.52 -38.00 -40.71
C GLY A 99 77.48 -37.09 -41.49
N ASN A 100 78.52 -37.67 -42.10
CA ASN A 100 79.44 -36.90 -42.95
C ASN A 100 78.78 -36.41 -44.25
N MET A 101 77.85 -37.16 -44.82
CA MET A 101 77.05 -36.71 -45.95
C MET A 101 76.15 -35.52 -45.61
N LEU A 102 75.47 -35.56 -44.45
CA LEU A 102 74.64 -34.47 -43.98
C LEU A 102 75.45 -33.21 -43.71
N ASN A 103 76.64 -33.32 -43.11
CA ASN A 103 77.54 -32.17 -42.93
C ASN A 103 77.97 -31.56 -44.27
N ARG A 104 78.35 -32.39 -45.25
CA ARG A 104 78.70 -31.89 -46.59
C ARG A 104 77.50 -31.29 -47.34
N ILE A 105 76.29 -31.80 -47.11
CA ILE A 105 75.06 -31.23 -47.66
C ILE A 105 74.74 -29.91 -46.98
N ASP A 106 74.93 -29.76 -45.66
CA ASP A 106 74.72 -28.51 -44.94
C ASP A 106 75.70 -27.42 -45.43
N ASP A 107 76.98 -27.77 -45.57
CA ASP A 107 78.01 -26.88 -46.14
C ASP A 107 77.71 -26.46 -47.60
N TRP A 108 77.19 -27.39 -48.41
CA TRP A 108 76.85 -27.16 -49.81
C TRP A 108 75.54 -26.39 -49.99
N ALA A 109 74.49 -26.71 -49.22
CA ALA A 109 73.17 -26.06 -49.27
C ALA A 109 73.23 -24.61 -48.82
N LEU A 110 74.22 -24.24 -48.00
CA LEU A 110 74.47 -22.88 -47.56
C LEU A 110 75.49 -22.11 -48.44
N GLY A 111 75.97 -22.69 -49.54
CA GLY A 111 76.81 -21.99 -50.53
C GLY A 111 78.22 -21.60 -50.06
N TRP A 112 78.75 -22.26 -49.03
CA TRP A 112 80.07 -21.94 -48.47
C TRP A 112 81.17 -22.56 -49.31
N ASN A 113 81.45 -21.96 -50.45
CA ASN A 113 82.55 -22.38 -51.28
C ASN A 113 83.56 -21.26 -51.51
N GLN A 114 84.19 -20.73 -50.45
CA GLN A 114 85.47 -20.00 -50.56
C GLN A 114 86.35 -20.15 -49.31
N THR A 115 87.62 -20.41 -49.56
CA THR A 115 88.73 -20.39 -48.58
C THR A 115 88.73 -19.09 -47.76
N PRO A 116 88.95 -19.13 -46.43
CA PRO A 116 88.95 -17.94 -45.59
C PRO A 116 90.05 -16.97 -46.03
N PHE A 117 89.71 -15.70 -46.24
CA PHE A 117 90.65 -14.63 -46.55
C PHE A 117 90.94 -13.78 -45.31
N THR A 118 92.20 -13.37 -45.14
CA THR A 118 92.69 -12.62 -43.99
C THR A 118 92.37 -11.13 -44.15
N CYS A 119 91.56 -10.58 -43.24
CA CYS A 119 91.29 -9.15 -43.13
C CYS A 119 91.81 -8.63 -41.79
N SER A 120 92.29 -7.38 -41.76
CA SER A 120 92.78 -6.70 -40.56
C SER A 120 91.80 -5.59 -40.18
N PHE A 121 91.46 -5.49 -38.89
CA PHE A 121 90.57 -4.44 -38.38
C PHE A 121 91.33 -3.14 -38.17
N ASN A 122 90.74 -2.02 -38.58
CA ASN A 122 91.43 -0.72 -38.58
C ASN A 122 90.83 0.24 -37.54
N THR A 123 89.54 0.06 -37.20
CA THR A 123 88.80 0.84 -36.19
C THR A 123 87.66 -0.01 -35.60
N ALA A 124 87.00 0.48 -34.55
CA ALA A 124 85.83 -0.17 -33.93
C ALA A 124 84.60 -0.30 -34.86
N SER A 125 84.65 0.31 -36.05
CA SER A 125 83.55 0.40 -37.02
C SER A 125 83.97 0.01 -38.45
N GLY A 126 85.13 -0.63 -38.62
CA GLY A 126 85.55 -1.08 -39.96
C GLY A 126 86.77 -2.00 -40.01
N PHE A 127 86.90 -2.73 -41.12
CA PHE A 127 88.06 -3.57 -41.42
C PHE A 127 88.60 -3.33 -42.83
N THR A 128 89.83 -3.79 -43.07
CA THR A 128 90.44 -3.88 -44.39
C THR A 128 90.80 -5.29 -44.80
N CYS A 129 90.55 -5.62 -46.07
CA CYS A 129 90.96 -6.87 -46.68
C CYS A 129 91.90 -6.59 -47.86
N THR A 130 92.86 -7.47 -48.10
CA THR A 130 93.75 -7.36 -49.27
C THR A 130 93.02 -7.77 -50.56
N GLY A 131 93.30 -7.05 -51.66
CA GLY A 131 92.63 -7.22 -52.96
C GLY A 131 91.30 -6.47 -53.10
N ASP A 132 90.78 -6.38 -54.32
CA ASP A 132 89.48 -5.75 -54.59
C ASP A 132 88.35 -6.69 -54.18
N LYS A 133 87.58 -6.26 -53.18
CA LYS A 133 86.47 -6.98 -52.56
C LYS A 133 85.20 -6.13 -52.47
N THR A 134 85.18 -4.97 -53.12
CA THR A 134 84.05 -4.03 -53.08
C THR A 134 82.74 -4.65 -53.60
N GLY A 135 82.83 -5.54 -54.60
CA GLY A 135 81.69 -6.29 -55.11
C GLY A 135 81.09 -7.31 -54.11
N LEU A 136 81.86 -7.76 -53.13
CA LEU A 136 81.35 -8.61 -52.04
C LEU A 136 80.75 -7.76 -50.91
N PHE A 137 81.35 -6.60 -50.63
CA PHE A 137 80.95 -5.72 -49.52
C PHE A 137 80.21 -4.47 -50.02
N SER A 138 79.07 -4.65 -50.67
CA SER A 138 78.25 -3.54 -51.17
C SER A 138 77.37 -2.91 -50.08
N ILE A 139 77.05 -1.61 -50.23
CA ILE A 139 76.16 -0.87 -49.32
C ILE A 139 74.80 -1.57 -49.20
N GLY A 140 74.29 -1.67 -47.97
CA GLY A 140 72.99 -2.31 -47.68
C GLY A 140 73.05 -3.83 -47.52
N LEU A 141 74.19 -4.48 -47.79
CA LEU A 141 74.40 -5.89 -47.44
C LEU A 141 74.82 -6.04 -45.97
N ARG A 142 74.53 -7.19 -45.37
CA ARG A 142 74.90 -7.52 -43.98
C ARG A 142 76.08 -8.49 -43.95
N THR A 143 77.07 -8.26 -43.09
CA THR A 143 78.23 -9.13 -42.92
C THR A 143 78.24 -9.80 -41.53
N ARG A 144 78.76 -11.03 -41.45
CA ARG A 144 78.93 -11.78 -40.20
C ARG A 144 80.38 -11.69 -39.74
N ILE A 145 80.61 -11.28 -38.51
CA ILE A 145 81.95 -11.11 -37.93
C ILE A 145 82.08 -12.04 -36.72
N VAL A 146 83.16 -12.82 -36.66
CA VAL A 146 83.43 -13.74 -35.55
C VAL A 146 84.62 -13.24 -34.75
N HIS A 147 84.35 -12.74 -33.54
CA HIS A 147 85.32 -12.18 -32.60
C HIS A 147 85.45 -13.06 -31.35
N ALA A 148 86.43 -12.75 -30.48
CA ALA A 148 86.70 -13.54 -29.27
C ALA A 148 85.48 -13.70 -28.35
N GLY A 149 84.58 -12.71 -28.34
CA GLY A 149 83.32 -12.71 -27.57
C GLY A 149 82.10 -13.32 -28.28
N GLY A 150 82.23 -13.87 -29.49
CA GLY A 150 81.12 -14.49 -30.22
C GLY A 150 80.95 -14.00 -31.66
N THR A 151 79.75 -14.22 -32.23
CA THR A 151 79.41 -13.78 -33.59
C THR A 151 78.52 -12.53 -33.54
N SER A 152 78.84 -11.51 -34.33
CA SER A 152 78.00 -10.33 -34.55
C SER A 152 77.69 -10.12 -36.04
N TYR A 153 76.61 -9.39 -36.34
CA TYR A 153 76.14 -9.15 -37.71
C TYR A 153 75.86 -7.68 -37.95
N HIS A 154 76.50 -7.09 -38.96
CA HIS A 154 76.54 -5.64 -39.18
C HIS A 154 76.15 -5.25 -40.61
N ASN A 155 75.43 -4.14 -40.76
CA ASN A 155 75.10 -3.57 -42.06
C ASN A 155 76.29 -2.78 -42.61
N ILE A 156 76.61 -3.00 -43.88
CA ILE A 156 77.70 -2.30 -44.57
C ILE A 156 77.21 -0.92 -44.97
N LEU A 157 77.85 0.10 -44.39
CA LEU A 157 77.58 1.51 -44.69
C LEU A 157 78.25 1.92 -46.00
N ASN A 158 79.50 1.52 -46.21
CA ASN A 158 80.20 1.67 -47.48
C ASN A 158 81.42 0.74 -47.56
N SER A 159 81.91 0.53 -48.79
CA SER A 159 83.24 -0.01 -49.03
C SER A 159 83.92 0.72 -50.18
N TYR A 160 85.25 0.75 -50.16
CA TYR A 160 86.05 1.33 -51.24
C TYR A 160 87.40 0.63 -51.35
N TYR A 161 87.94 0.55 -52.57
CA TYR A 161 89.19 -0.13 -52.89
C TYR A 161 90.26 0.86 -53.34
N VAL A 162 91.40 0.89 -52.63
CA VAL A 162 92.54 1.74 -52.94
C VAL A 162 93.84 0.99 -52.62
N SER A 163 94.83 1.04 -53.50
CA SER A 163 96.19 0.51 -53.26
C SER A 163 96.23 -0.95 -52.78
N ASN A 164 95.50 -1.85 -53.44
CA ASN A 164 95.41 -3.29 -53.12
C ASN A 164 94.74 -3.62 -51.77
N ILE A 165 93.98 -2.68 -51.22
CA ILE A 165 93.24 -2.85 -49.97
C ILE A 165 91.79 -2.38 -50.17
N THR A 166 90.83 -3.22 -49.80
CA THR A 166 89.42 -2.85 -49.67
C THR A 166 89.12 -2.50 -48.22
N THR A 167 88.65 -1.28 -47.96
CA THR A 167 88.14 -0.84 -46.65
C THR A 167 86.62 -0.97 -46.61
N VAL A 168 86.08 -1.51 -45.52
CA VAL A 168 84.64 -1.69 -45.28
C VAL A 168 84.27 -1.03 -43.95
N ASN A 169 83.24 -0.18 -43.97
CA ASN A 169 82.73 0.55 -42.79
C ASN A 169 81.28 0.13 -42.45
N PHE A 170 80.94 0.13 -41.16
CA PHE A 170 79.62 -0.23 -40.61
C PHE A 170 78.92 0.96 -39.93
N ASP A 171 77.60 0.85 -39.77
CA ASP A 171 76.73 1.92 -39.23
C ASP A 171 76.85 2.10 -37.68
N ASN A 172 77.40 1.11 -36.95
CA ASN A 172 77.57 1.16 -35.49
C ASN A 172 78.97 0.67 -35.05
N ALA A 173 79.53 1.30 -34.01
CA ALA A 173 80.82 0.93 -33.41
C ALA A 173 80.62 -0.14 -32.33
N ILE A 174 81.07 -1.38 -32.57
CA ILE A 174 80.86 -2.47 -31.60
C ILE A 174 82.04 -3.44 -31.55
N MET A 175 83.29 -2.99 -31.32
CA MET A 175 84.39 -3.91 -31.00
C MET A 175 85.42 -3.29 -30.05
N GLU A 176 85.53 -3.83 -28.83
CA GLU A 176 86.59 -3.49 -27.85
C GLU A 176 87.79 -4.47 -27.86
N ASP A 177 87.79 -5.53 -28.69
CA ASP A 177 88.84 -6.57 -28.68
C ASP A 177 89.16 -7.09 -30.11
N PRO A 178 90.38 -7.58 -30.44
CA PRO A 178 90.76 -7.94 -31.80
C PRO A 178 90.11 -9.26 -32.25
N VAL A 179 89.61 -9.24 -33.49
CA VAL A 179 88.81 -10.31 -34.11
C VAL A 179 89.71 -11.34 -34.81
N SER A 180 89.31 -12.62 -34.79
CA SER A 180 90.11 -13.71 -35.37
C SER A 180 89.78 -14.03 -36.84
N ARG A 181 88.52 -13.91 -37.29
CA ARG A 181 88.09 -14.19 -38.69
C ARG A 181 86.82 -13.43 -39.10
N VAL A 182 86.72 -13.08 -40.39
CA VAL A 182 85.51 -12.47 -41.01
C VAL A 182 84.93 -13.44 -42.04
N TYR A 183 83.60 -13.64 -42.02
CA TYR A 183 82.90 -14.47 -43.00
C TYR A 183 81.82 -13.63 -43.72
N HIS A 184 81.90 -13.57 -45.05
CA HIS A 184 80.89 -12.88 -45.85
C HIS A 184 79.73 -13.84 -46.17
N SER A 185 78.51 -13.45 -45.81
CA SER A 185 77.28 -14.17 -46.18
C SER A 185 76.45 -13.27 -47.09
N ILE A 186 76.19 -13.71 -48.32
CA ILE A 186 75.27 -13.03 -49.23
C ILE A 186 73.85 -13.30 -48.75
N VAL A 187 73.23 -12.34 -48.06
CA VAL A 187 71.76 -12.32 -47.96
C VAL A 187 71.30 -11.44 -49.13
N SER A 188 70.90 -12.06 -50.23
CA SER A 188 70.38 -11.30 -51.38
C SER A 188 69.13 -10.53 -50.94
N THR A 189 69.22 -9.21 -50.95
CA THR A 189 68.07 -8.31 -50.77
C THR A 189 67.15 -8.46 -51.98
N GLY A 190 66.17 -9.35 -51.87
CA GLY A 190 65.29 -9.71 -52.99
C GLY A 190 63.99 -10.42 -52.62
N VAL A 191 63.58 -10.39 -51.35
CA VAL A 191 62.22 -10.77 -50.94
C VAL A 191 61.66 -9.64 -50.08
N SER A 192 60.90 -8.77 -50.76
CA SER A 192 59.94 -7.91 -50.09
C SER A 192 58.80 -8.81 -49.60
N GLY A 193 58.64 -8.89 -48.29
CA GLY A 193 57.58 -9.66 -47.65
C GLY A 193 58.12 -10.76 -46.74
N ILE A 194 57.93 -10.53 -45.44
CA ILE A 194 58.14 -11.47 -44.32
C ILE A 194 59.59 -11.54 -43.84
N ILE A 195 59.90 -10.58 -42.97
CA ILE A 195 60.81 -10.78 -41.83
C ILE A 195 60.30 -12.03 -41.10
N PRO A 196 61.08 -13.09 -40.85
CA PRO A 196 60.71 -14.05 -39.81
C PRO A 196 60.86 -13.29 -38.49
N THR A 197 59.77 -12.69 -38.03
CA THR A 197 59.63 -12.35 -36.64
C THR A 197 59.77 -13.66 -35.87
N PHE A 198 60.64 -13.66 -34.87
CA PHE A 198 60.66 -14.70 -33.85
C PHE A 198 59.43 -14.52 -32.93
N ASP A 199 58.21 -14.43 -33.50
CA ASP A 199 56.97 -14.15 -32.75
C ASP A 199 55.88 -15.21 -32.93
N GLN A 200 56.17 -16.35 -33.56
CA GLN A 200 55.30 -17.52 -33.43
C GLN A 200 55.88 -18.48 -32.41
N ILE A 201 55.41 -18.33 -31.17
CA ILE A 201 55.42 -19.43 -30.20
C ILE A 201 54.37 -20.43 -30.70
N ILE A 202 54.83 -21.47 -31.40
CA ILE A 202 53.99 -22.59 -31.83
C ILE A 202 53.89 -23.55 -30.64
N ASP A 203 52.67 -23.77 -30.16
CA ASP A 203 52.34 -24.67 -29.06
C ASP A 203 52.22 -26.13 -29.55
N GLU A 204 53.01 -27.03 -28.96
CA GLU A 204 52.89 -28.49 -29.13
C GLU A 204 52.73 -29.23 -27.78
N GLY A 205 52.31 -28.56 -26.68
CA GLY A 205 52.30 -29.16 -25.33
C GLY A 205 51.11 -28.79 -24.45
N THR A 206 50.81 -29.61 -23.44
CA THR A 206 49.59 -29.46 -22.62
C THR A 206 49.61 -28.30 -21.60
N LEU A 207 50.72 -27.56 -21.43
CA LEU A 207 50.84 -26.39 -20.56
C LEU A 207 51.99 -25.47 -21.04
N PHE A 208 51.69 -24.23 -21.43
CA PHE A 208 52.68 -23.19 -21.74
C PHE A 208 52.50 -21.99 -20.81
N ASN A 209 53.53 -21.67 -20.01
CA ASN A 209 53.55 -20.47 -19.17
C ASN A 209 54.33 -19.35 -19.87
N LEU A 210 53.63 -18.35 -20.42
CA LEU A 210 54.26 -17.12 -20.91
C LEU A 210 54.57 -16.20 -19.72
N ASN A 211 55.83 -16.17 -19.29
CA ASN A 211 56.26 -15.35 -18.15
C ASN A 211 56.89 -14.04 -18.68
N ILE A 212 56.07 -13.00 -18.89
CA ILE A 212 56.57 -11.67 -19.28
C ILE A 212 57.20 -11.02 -18.04
N LYS A 213 58.52 -11.21 -17.86
CA LYS A 213 59.27 -10.51 -16.81
C LYS A 213 59.54 -9.08 -17.25
N SER A 214 59.03 -8.10 -16.52
CA SER A 214 59.50 -6.72 -16.62
C SER A 214 60.94 -6.65 -16.08
N ASN A 215 61.91 -6.56 -16.99
CA ASN A 215 63.26 -6.18 -16.63
C ASN A 215 63.28 -4.65 -16.42
N SER A 216 62.98 -4.25 -15.18
CA SER A 216 62.88 -2.88 -14.64
C SER A 216 61.62 -2.09 -15.01
N THR A 217 61.02 -1.49 -13.97
CA THR A 217 59.91 -0.51 -13.88
C THR A 217 59.41 0.18 -15.15
N PRO A 218 58.08 0.42 -15.24
CA PRO A 218 57.17 -0.17 -16.21
C PRO A 218 57.01 0.71 -17.45
N ASP A 219 56.77 0.12 -18.61
CA ASP A 219 55.99 0.78 -19.68
C ASP A 219 55.44 -0.27 -20.63
N PHE A 220 54.31 -0.87 -20.26
CA PHE A 220 53.22 -0.97 -21.23
C PHE A 220 52.58 0.43 -21.27
N THR A 221 53.27 1.40 -21.89
CA THR A 221 52.69 2.72 -22.13
C THR A 221 51.47 2.59 -23.04
N ALA A 222 50.61 3.61 -22.99
CA ALA A 222 49.27 3.78 -23.58
C ALA A 222 49.00 3.36 -25.04
N ASN A 223 49.94 2.74 -25.76
CA ASN A 223 49.81 2.33 -27.16
C ASN A 223 50.20 0.87 -27.46
N HIS A 224 50.36 0.00 -26.44
CA HIS A 224 50.59 -1.42 -26.65
C HIS A 224 49.37 -2.24 -26.23
N ASP A 225 48.50 -2.56 -27.19
CA ASP A 225 47.41 -3.52 -26.97
C ASP A 225 48.00 -4.93 -26.86
N LEU A 226 47.86 -5.57 -25.69
CA LEU A 226 48.05 -7.02 -25.57
C LEU A 226 46.78 -7.70 -26.10
N ASN A 227 46.77 -8.00 -27.41
CA ASN A 227 45.65 -8.66 -28.05
C ASN A 227 45.81 -10.19 -27.91
N LEU A 228 45.06 -10.80 -26.98
CA LEU A 228 45.00 -12.25 -26.81
C LEU A 228 43.78 -12.79 -27.57
N ASP A 229 43.98 -13.21 -28.82
CA ASP A 229 42.95 -13.95 -29.56
C ASP A 229 42.90 -15.38 -29.03
N THR A 230 41.83 -15.67 -28.29
CA THR A 230 41.61 -16.98 -27.67
C THR A 230 40.96 -17.99 -28.62
N GLY A 231 40.61 -17.58 -29.85
CA GLY A 231 39.85 -18.38 -30.80
C GLY A 231 38.41 -18.65 -30.35
N ASN A 232 37.61 -19.23 -31.23
CA ASN A 232 36.16 -19.46 -31.03
C ASN A 232 35.83 -20.63 -30.08
N GLU A 233 36.77 -21.06 -29.24
CA GLU A 233 36.58 -22.12 -28.26
C GLU A 233 36.75 -21.52 -26.86
N SER A 234 35.93 -21.96 -25.90
CA SER A 234 35.93 -21.46 -24.52
C SER A 234 37.29 -21.68 -23.83
N ARG A 235 38.24 -20.75 -24.03
CA ARG A 235 39.52 -20.73 -23.31
C ARG A 235 39.43 -19.73 -22.16
N VAL A 236 39.76 -20.21 -20.96
CA VAL A 236 39.79 -19.41 -19.74
C VAL A 236 41.11 -18.63 -19.68
N LEU A 237 41.03 -17.31 -19.77
CA LEU A 237 42.16 -16.43 -19.45
C LEU A 237 42.17 -16.19 -17.93
N THR A 238 43.01 -16.94 -17.19
CA THR A 238 43.20 -16.72 -15.75
C THR A 238 44.27 -15.68 -15.51
N ILE A 239 43.87 -14.47 -15.12
CA ILE A 239 44.78 -13.43 -14.64
C ILE A 239 44.75 -13.47 -13.10
N SER A 240 45.84 -13.89 -12.46
CA SER A 240 45.94 -14.03 -11.01
C SER A 240 46.97 -13.06 -10.42
N GLY A 241 46.62 -12.42 -9.30
CA GLY A 241 47.48 -11.50 -8.54
C GLY A 241 46.63 -10.59 -7.64
N ASP A 242 47.23 -10.01 -6.59
CA ASP A 242 46.58 -9.04 -5.71
C ASP A 242 46.52 -7.67 -6.40
N ALA A 243 45.65 -7.58 -7.40
CA ALA A 243 45.51 -6.41 -8.24
C ALA A 243 44.51 -5.43 -7.64
N VAL A 244 45.02 -4.32 -7.10
CA VAL A 244 44.20 -3.12 -6.89
C VAL A 244 43.80 -2.55 -8.26
N VAL A 245 42.61 -1.94 -8.34
CA VAL A 245 42.00 -1.39 -9.59
C VAL A 245 42.96 -0.52 -10.42
N SER A 246 43.92 0.14 -9.76
CA SER A 246 45.00 0.93 -10.40
C SER A 246 45.98 0.12 -11.23
N ASN A 247 46.13 -1.18 -10.98
CA ASN A 247 47.15 -2.02 -11.64
C ASN A 247 46.70 -2.53 -13.01
N TRP A 248 45.39 -2.52 -13.30
CA TRP A 248 44.83 -3.07 -14.54
C TRP A 248 44.31 -2.01 -15.50
N PHE A 249 44.03 -0.81 -15.00
CA PHE A 249 43.54 0.31 -15.80
C PHE A 249 44.38 1.55 -15.47
N ASP A 250 45.52 1.73 -16.14
CA ASP A 250 46.35 2.96 -16.08
C ASP A 250 45.76 4.13 -16.90
N GLN A 251 44.47 4.07 -17.20
CA GLN A 251 43.75 5.27 -17.56
C GLN A 251 42.51 5.30 -16.70
N SER A 252 42.18 6.49 -16.23
CA SER A 252 40.78 6.85 -15.96
C SER A 252 39.99 6.24 -17.11
N VAL A 253 39.24 5.17 -16.86
CA VAL A 253 38.33 4.59 -17.84
C VAL A 253 37.58 5.79 -18.38
N LYS A 254 37.79 6.14 -19.66
CA LYS A 254 37.13 7.30 -20.26
C LYS A 254 35.68 7.21 -19.83
N THR A 255 35.09 8.29 -19.34
CA THR A 255 33.71 8.31 -18.83
C THR A 255 32.65 7.84 -19.85
N SER A 256 33.08 7.50 -21.07
CA SER A 256 32.34 6.93 -22.19
C SER A 256 32.68 5.48 -22.55
N ALA A 257 33.64 4.80 -21.88
CA ALA A 257 33.92 3.39 -22.11
C ALA A 257 33.06 2.51 -21.19
N SER A 258 32.18 1.70 -21.80
CA SER A 258 31.35 0.69 -21.12
C SER A 258 31.89 -0.71 -21.43
N PRO A 259 32.95 -1.17 -20.72
CA PRO A 259 33.42 -2.54 -20.90
C PRO A 259 32.28 -3.51 -20.59
N THR A 260 31.98 -4.41 -21.52
CA THR A 260 30.95 -5.45 -21.36
C THR A 260 31.66 -6.75 -20.99
N PHE A 261 31.45 -7.21 -19.77
CA PHE A 261 31.85 -8.56 -19.35
C PHE A 261 30.70 -9.50 -19.66
N ASN A 262 30.81 -10.27 -20.74
CA ASN A 262 29.86 -11.35 -20.99
C ASN A 262 30.17 -12.50 -20.02
N ASP A 263 29.17 -12.93 -19.24
CA ASP A 263 29.25 -14.10 -18.34
C ASP A 263 30.27 -14.02 -17.18
N GLY A 264 30.56 -12.81 -16.69
CA GLY A 264 31.44 -12.62 -15.53
C GLY A 264 30.88 -13.27 -14.25
N THR A 265 31.56 -14.31 -13.75
CA THR A 265 31.24 -14.92 -12.45
C THR A 265 32.18 -14.36 -11.38
N PHE A 266 31.64 -13.64 -10.40
CA PHE A 266 32.39 -13.16 -9.23
C PHE A 266 32.20 -14.16 -8.08
N THR A 267 33.27 -14.83 -7.66
CA THR A 267 33.24 -15.79 -6.53
C THR A 267 33.51 -15.13 -5.17
N GLY A 268 33.62 -13.80 -5.14
CA GLY A 268 33.82 -12.97 -3.94
C GLY A 268 33.10 -11.62 -4.06
N ASP A 269 33.36 -10.70 -3.12
CA ASP A 269 32.67 -9.41 -3.06
C ASP A 269 32.91 -8.55 -4.31
N LEU A 270 31.82 -8.08 -4.94
CA LEU A 270 31.86 -7.07 -5.99
C LEU A 270 31.72 -5.67 -5.36
N ILE A 271 32.82 -4.91 -5.30
CA ILE A 271 32.83 -3.53 -4.78
C ILE A 271 32.75 -2.54 -5.95
N VAL A 272 31.64 -1.82 -6.09
CA VAL A 272 31.43 -0.80 -7.14
C VAL A 272 31.38 0.59 -6.50
N GLN A 273 32.36 1.45 -6.82
CA GLN A 273 32.41 2.85 -6.35
C GLN A 273 31.56 3.80 -7.21
N GLY A 274 30.35 3.37 -7.58
CA GLY A 274 29.45 4.09 -8.49
C GLY A 274 28.11 3.37 -8.66
N ASN A 275 27.41 3.65 -9.76
CA ASN A 275 26.12 3.02 -10.03
C ASN A 275 26.30 1.64 -10.67
N ILE A 276 25.65 0.63 -10.11
CA ILE A 276 25.41 -0.63 -10.80
C ILE A 276 24.11 -0.46 -11.61
N THR A 277 24.21 -0.56 -12.94
CA THR A 277 23.03 -0.57 -13.82
C THR A 277 22.83 -1.99 -14.34
N VAL A 278 21.80 -2.69 -13.85
CA VAL A 278 21.41 -4.00 -14.38
C VAL A 278 20.26 -3.80 -15.35
N SER A 279 20.47 -4.17 -16.61
CA SER A 279 19.44 -4.17 -17.66
C SER A 279 18.94 -5.61 -17.84
N GLY A 280 18.01 -6.04 -16.99
CA GLY A 280 17.41 -7.38 -17.03
C GLY A 280 16.98 -7.88 -15.65
N ASP A 281 16.52 -9.13 -15.60
CA ASP A 281 16.20 -9.79 -14.34
C ASP A 281 17.49 -10.02 -13.54
N ILE A 282 17.53 -9.49 -12.32
CA ILE A 282 18.49 -9.95 -11.34
C ILE A 282 17.95 -11.29 -10.86
N GLY A 283 18.62 -12.38 -11.23
CA GLY A 283 18.26 -13.73 -10.77
C GLY A 283 18.11 -13.78 -9.24
N GLN A 284 17.39 -14.78 -8.74
CA GLN A 284 17.10 -14.92 -7.30
C GLN A 284 18.39 -14.79 -6.47
N PHE A 285 18.44 -13.79 -5.58
CA PHE A 285 19.47 -13.74 -4.56
C PHE A 285 19.21 -14.86 -3.57
N GLU A 286 20.13 -15.82 -3.47
CA GLU A 286 20.03 -16.94 -2.51
C GLU A 286 20.14 -16.48 -1.04
N ASP A 287 20.61 -15.25 -0.77
CA ASP A 287 20.84 -14.69 0.58
C ASP A 287 20.43 -13.19 0.72
N LEU A 288 20.78 -12.57 1.86
CA LEU A 288 20.43 -11.21 2.28
C LEU A 288 21.06 -10.10 1.42
N VAL A 289 20.24 -9.39 0.64
CA VAL A 289 20.61 -8.09 0.05
C VAL A 289 20.36 -6.98 1.07
N THR A 290 21.42 -6.39 1.60
CA THR A 290 21.32 -5.17 2.44
C THR A 290 21.44 -3.93 1.56
N VAL A 291 20.33 -3.24 1.31
CA VAL A 291 20.32 -1.98 0.54
C VAL A 291 20.14 -0.79 1.47
N SER A 292 21.12 0.10 1.51
CA SER A 292 21.03 1.40 2.21
C SER A 292 20.77 2.51 1.19
N GLY A 293 19.75 3.34 1.42
CA GLY A 293 19.45 4.51 0.58
C GLY A 293 18.71 4.22 -0.73
N LEU A 294 17.87 3.17 -0.78
CA LEU A 294 17.05 2.83 -1.95
C LEU A 294 16.18 4.02 -2.39
N THR A 295 16.35 4.46 -3.65
CA THR A 295 15.48 5.45 -4.30
C THR A 295 14.72 4.78 -5.44
N VAL A 296 13.39 4.66 -5.32
CA VAL A 296 12.51 4.10 -6.35
C VAL A 296 11.91 5.26 -7.15
N THR A 297 12.23 5.40 -8.44
CA THR A 297 11.78 6.51 -9.28
C THR A 297 10.43 6.28 -9.96
N THR A 298 10.01 5.04 -10.11
CA THR A 298 8.73 4.65 -10.73
C THR A 298 7.92 3.73 -9.82
N TRP A 299 8.07 2.41 -9.96
CA TRP A 299 7.33 1.39 -9.22
C TRP A 299 8.21 0.19 -8.92
N GLN A 300 7.81 -0.57 -7.90
CA GLN A 300 8.39 -1.85 -7.51
C GLN A 300 7.28 -2.89 -7.53
N ASP A 301 7.45 -3.93 -8.35
CA ASP A 301 6.55 -5.08 -8.35
C ASP A 301 6.93 -6.04 -7.21
N PHE A 302 5.93 -6.45 -6.44
CA PHE A 302 6.09 -7.49 -5.43
C PHE A 302 5.46 -8.78 -5.96
N THR A 303 6.20 -9.89 -5.90
CA THR A 303 5.71 -11.20 -6.34
C THR A 303 4.99 -11.91 -5.20
N GLU A 304 3.86 -12.52 -5.52
CA GLU A 304 3.04 -13.27 -4.57
C GLU A 304 3.81 -14.42 -3.93
N THR A 305 3.64 -14.57 -2.60
CA THR A 305 4.17 -15.71 -1.86
C THR A 305 3.05 -16.69 -1.56
N ALA A 306 3.16 -17.93 -2.06
CA ALA A 306 2.15 -18.98 -1.87
C ALA A 306 2.05 -19.51 -0.43
N ILE A 307 3.01 -19.15 0.44
CA ILE A 307 3.07 -19.57 1.84
C ILE A 307 3.38 -18.35 2.69
N GLU A 308 2.65 -18.17 3.80
CA GLU A 308 2.95 -17.11 4.76
C GLU A 308 4.40 -17.22 5.25
N PRO A 309 5.21 -16.16 5.15
CA PRO A 309 6.60 -16.22 5.55
C PRO A 309 6.75 -16.40 7.08
N ALA A 310 7.82 -17.09 7.47
CA ALA A 310 8.20 -17.24 8.88
C ALA A 310 8.37 -15.87 9.57
N THR A 311 8.13 -15.82 10.88
CA THR A 311 8.31 -14.60 11.68
C THR A 311 9.76 -14.10 11.58
N PRO A 312 9.98 -12.82 11.21
CA PRO A 312 11.33 -12.27 11.11
C PRO A 312 11.99 -12.14 12.49
N ALA A 313 13.33 -12.10 12.52
CA ALA A 313 14.11 -11.89 13.74
C ALA A 313 13.83 -10.51 14.38
N ALA A 314 14.21 -10.34 15.66
CA ALA A 314 14.03 -9.08 16.40
C ALA A 314 14.49 -7.84 15.62
N ASN A 315 13.74 -6.74 15.74
CA ASN A 315 13.98 -5.45 15.08
C ASN A 315 13.89 -5.47 13.55
N LYS A 316 13.20 -6.46 12.97
CA LYS A 316 12.96 -6.53 11.52
C LYS A 316 11.46 -6.50 11.23
N ASN A 317 11.11 -5.91 10.09
CA ASN A 317 9.77 -5.99 9.51
C ASN A 317 9.88 -6.59 8.10
N ARG A 318 9.00 -7.53 7.76
CA ARG A 318 8.96 -8.18 6.46
C ARG A 318 7.73 -7.72 5.70
N ILE A 319 7.91 -7.10 4.54
CA ILE A 319 6.83 -6.72 3.61
C ILE A 319 6.71 -7.79 2.53
N TYR A 320 5.51 -8.28 2.28
CA TYR A 320 5.23 -9.31 1.27
C TYR A 320 3.82 -9.14 0.71
N VAL A 321 3.53 -9.81 -0.40
CA VAL A 321 2.19 -9.89 -0.98
C VAL A 321 1.68 -11.32 -0.94
N GLU A 322 0.38 -11.46 -0.72
CA GLU A 322 -0.34 -12.73 -0.64
C GLU A 322 -1.60 -12.64 -1.50
N ASP A 323 -2.00 -13.75 -2.13
CA ASP A 323 -3.33 -13.88 -2.70
C ASP A 323 -4.35 -14.31 -1.65
N GLN A 324 -5.44 -13.57 -1.59
CA GLN A 324 -6.63 -14.01 -0.89
C GLN A 324 -7.81 -14.05 -1.85
N ASN A 325 -8.15 -15.26 -2.31
CA ASN A 325 -9.28 -15.53 -3.21
C ASN A 325 -9.16 -14.81 -4.57
N GLY A 326 -7.97 -14.78 -5.18
CA GLY A 326 -7.72 -14.13 -6.47
C GLY A 326 -7.45 -12.62 -6.38
N ILE A 327 -7.20 -12.09 -5.17
CA ILE A 327 -6.87 -10.69 -4.93
C ILE A 327 -5.52 -10.59 -4.21
N THR A 328 -4.54 -9.96 -4.87
CA THR A 328 -3.24 -9.65 -4.28
C THR A 328 -3.35 -8.54 -3.24
N ARG A 329 -2.79 -8.77 -2.04
CA ARG A 329 -2.80 -7.80 -0.93
C ARG A 329 -1.40 -7.59 -0.38
N LEU A 330 -1.07 -6.34 -0.09
CA LEU A 330 0.17 -6.00 0.60
C LEU A 330 0.03 -6.26 2.11
N ARG A 331 0.93 -7.06 2.66
CA ARG A 331 1.00 -7.36 4.09
C ARG A 331 2.40 -7.06 4.62
N SER A 332 2.48 -6.76 5.90
CA SER A 332 3.74 -6.80 6.63
C SER A 332 3.63 -7.66 7.88
N LYS A 333 4.74 -8.30 8.25
CA LYS A 333 4.85 -9.11 9.46
C LYS A 333 6.05 -8.63 10.27
N ASP A 334 5.80 -8.24 11.50
CA ASP A 334 6.84 -7.79 12.42
C ASP A 334 7.51 -8.95 13.16
N SER A 335 8.51 -8.62 13.99
CA SER A 335 9.24 -9.62 14.78
C SER A 335 8.43 -10.29 15.89
N THR A 336 7.24 -9.78 16.22
CA THR A 336 6.30 -10.42 17.17
C THR A 336 5.36 -11.41 16.48
N GLY A 337 5.37 -11.43 15.15
CA GLY A 337 4.48 -12.25 14.33
C GLY A 337 3.14 -11.58 14.04
N LEU A 338 2.94 -10.32 14.45
CA LEU A 338 1.74 -9.57 14.07
C LEU A 338 1.77 -9.34 12.56
N ILE A 339 0.63 -9.62 11.92
CA ILE A 339 0.45 -9.36 10.49
C ILE A 339 -0.47 -8.17 10.29
N VAL A 340 0.00 -7.17 9.56
CA VAL A 340 -0.75 -5.98 9.17
C VAL A 340 -1.07 -6.06 7.69
N THR A 341 -2.35 -5.97 7.35
CA THR A 341 -2.79 -5.85 5.95
C THR A 341 -2.89 -4.39 5.60
N HIS A 342 -1.98 -3.91 4.75
CA HIS A 342 -1.96 -2.53 4.33
C HIS A 342 -3.21 -2.17 3.53
N LEU A 343 -3.64 -0.91 3.61
CA LEU A 343 -4.88 -0.36 3.04
C LEU A 343 -6.20 -0.82 3.71
N ARG A 344 -6.15 -1.73 4.68
CA ARG A 344 -7.30 -2.12 5.51
C ARG A 344 -7.10 -1.80 6.99
N ASP A 345 -5.96 -2.20 7.54
CA ASP A 345 -5.73 -2.13 8.97
C ASP A 345 -5.13 -0.78 9.37
N ASN A 346 -5.77 -0.08 10.30
CA ASN A 346 -5.30 1.17 10.92
C ASN A 346 -4.92 0.90 12.38
N LEU A 347 -3.63 1.00 12.67
CA LEU A 347 -3.05 0.72 13.97
C LEU A 347 -2.44 1.97 14.57
N ILE A 348 -2.51 2.10 15.90
CA ILE A 348 -1.92 3.20 16.66
C ILE A 348 -1.11 2.61 17.82
N ASN A 349 0.10 3.12 18.02
CA ASN A 349 0.92 2.79 19.19
C ASN A 349 0.41 3.54 20.43
N VAL A 350 0.34 2.85 21.55
CA VAL A 350 -0.26 3.34 22.80
C VAL A 350 0.57 2.91 24.00
N HIS A 351 0.35 3.58 25.14
CA HIS A 351 1.02 3.30 26.41
C HIS A 351 -0.02 3.01 27.51
N ASN A 352 0.12 1.88 28.20
CA ASN A 352 -0.76 1.54 29.32
C ASN A 352 -0.21 2.14 30.61
N THR A 353 -0.89 3.16 31.14
CA THR A 353 -0.56 3.79 32.44
C THR A 353 -1.67 3.65 33.46
N SER A 354 -2.59 2.71 33.24
CA SER A 354 -3.82 2.57 34.03
C SER A 354 -3.62 2.00 35.44
N GLY A 355 -2.45 1.41 35.72
CA GLY A 355 -2.17 0.71 36.98
C GLY A 355 -2.50 -0.79 36.95
N SER A 356 -3.00 -1.32 35.84
CA SER A 356 -3.35 -2.73 35.65
C SER A 356 -3.06 -3.22 34.23
N ASP A 357 -2.84 -4.52 34.07
CA ASP A 357 -2.64 -5.14 32.77
C ASP A 357 -3.95 -5.11 31.95
N MET A 358 -3.82 -4.95 30.65
CA MET A 358 -4.93 -5.01 29.71
C MET A 358 -4.75 -6.15 28.72
N VAL A 359 -5.85 -6.77 28.31
CA VAL A 359 -5.88 -8.00 27.52
C VAL A 359 -6.35 -7.70 26.10
N LYS A 360 -5.81 -8.46 25.13
CA LYS A 360 -6.22 -8.41 23.72
C LYS A 360 -7.74 -8.40 23.57
N GLY A 361 -8.23 -7.49 22.74
CA GLY A 361 -9.65 -7.36 22.42
C GLY A 361 -10.47 -6.45 23.32
N GLN A 362 -9.88 -5.92 24.40
CA GLN A 362 -10.58 -4.95 25.22
C GLN A 362 -10.69 -3.59 24.51
N ALA A 363 -11.84 -2.95 24.67
CA ALA A 363 -12.10 -1.61 24.15
C ALA A 363 -11.44 -0.54 25.03
N VAL A 364 -10.76 0.42 24.40
CA VAL A 364 -10.01 1.46 25.12
C VAL A 364 -10.27 2.86 24.57
N TYR A 365 -10.13 3.85 25.42
CA TYR A 365 -10.15 5.27 25.07
C TYR A 365 -8.80 5.92 25.42
N ILE A 366 -8.52 7.08 24.84
CA ILE A 366 -7.29 7.83 25.11
C ILE A 366 -7.50 8.69 26.35
N SER A 367 -6.66 8.48 27.37
CA SER A 367 -6.73 9.18 28.67
C SER A 367 -5.68 10.28 28.84
N GLY A 368 -4.70 10.37 27.92
CA GLY A 368 -3.62 11.36 27.97
C GLY A 368 -2.50 11.01 26.99
N SER A 369 -1.27 11.43 27.30
CA SER A 369 -0.09 11.05 26.53
C SER A 369 1.20 11.07 27.36
N THR A 370 2.16 10.23 26.98
CA THR A 370 3.53 10.19 27.51
C THR A 370 4.51 10.26 26.36
N GLY A 371 5.35 11.30 26.30
CA GLY A 371 6.43 11.42 25.29
C GLY A 371 5.97 11.30 23.83
N ASN A 372 4.79 11.84 23.51
CA ASN A 372 4.08 11.77 22.21
C ASN A 372 3.33 10.46 21.92
N THR A 373 3.32 9.49 22.84
CA THR A 373 2.49 8.28 22.71
C THR A 373 1.18 8.47 23.50
N PRO A 374 0.00 8.24 22.91
CA PRO A 374 -1.27 8.29 23.64
C PRO A 374 -1.31 7.26 24.78
N ASN A 375 -1.74 7.71 25.95
CA ASN A 375 -2.04 6.84 27.08
C ASN A 375 -3.46 6.28 26.92
N ILE A 376 -3.66 5.02 27.30
CA ILE A 376 -4.95 4.34 27.18
C ILE A 376 -5.51 3.88 28.53
N THR A 377 -6.83 3.85 28.62
CA THR A 377 -7.61 3.27 29.73
C THR A 377 -8.81 2.51 29.14
N LEU A 378 -9.35 1.50 29.88
CA LEU A 378 -10.50 0.72 29.44
C LEU A 378 -11.74 1.60 29.25
N ALA A 379 -12.39 1.50 28.09
CA ALA A 379 -13.61 2.23 27.76
C ALA A 379 -14.83 1.60 28.42
N LYS A 380 -15.78 2.43 28.85
CA LYS A 380 -17.05 1.98 29.44
C LYS A 380 -18.17 2.91 29.00
N ALA A 381 -19.31 2.32 28.65
CA ALA A 381 -20.43 3.05 28.06
C ALA A 381 -21.34 3.76 29.08
N ASP A 382 -20.95 3.86 30.35
CA ASP A 382 -21.74 4.50 31.42
C ASP A 382 -21.42 5.99 31.63
N SER A 383 -20.34 6.50 31.04
CA SER A 383 -19.95 7.91 31.09
C SER A 383 -19.37 8.38 29.75
N LEU A 384 -19.54 9.68 29.45
CA LEU A 384 -18.87 10.32 28.31
C LEU A 384 -17.38 10.58 28.57
N ASP A 385 -16.91 10.54 29.81
CA ASP A 385 -15.48 10.72 30.13
C ASP A 385 -14.63 9.50 29.74
N THR A 386 -15.29 8.36 29.56
CA THR A 386 -14.68 7.07 29.17
C THR A 386 -15.00 6.68 27.72
N LEU A 387 -15.56 7.61 26.96
CA LEU A 387 -15.90 7.50 25.53
C LEU A 387 -15.35 8.73 24.77
N PRO A 388 -15.18 8.66 23.44
CA PRO A 388 -15.37 7.49 22.60
C PRO A 388 -14.26 6.46 22.78
N ALA A 389 -14.62 5.18 22.70
CA ALA A 389 -13.65 4.11 22.48
C ALA A 389 -12.97 4.32 21.12
N VAL A 390 -11.64 4.30 21.11
CA VAL A 390 -10.81 4.59 19.93
C VAL A 390 -10.48 3.31 19.16
N GLY A 391 -10.54 2.15 19.81
CA GLY A 391 -10.26 0.86 19.18
C GLY A 391 -10.20 -0.29 20.17
N LEU A 392 -9.81 -1.47 19.69
CA LEU A 392 -9.55 -2.66 20.50
C LEU A 392 -8.05 -2.98 20.56
N LEU A 393 -7.59 -3.55 21.68
CA LEU A 393 -6.20 -3.98 21.85
C LEU A 393 -5.84 -5.16 20.94
N LEU A 394 -4.65 -5.12 20.30
CA LEU A 394 -4.15 -6.24 19.48
C LEU A 394 -3.41 -7.30 20.28
N GLU A 395 -2.84 -6.91 21.41
CA GLU A 395 -2.07 -7.78 22.30
C GLU A 395 -2.42 -7.50 23.76
N ASN A 396 -1.91 -8.35 24.65
CA ASN A 396 -1.90 -8.03 26.07
C ASN A 396 -0.83 -6.96 26.31
N ILE A 397 -1.15 -5.95 27.11
CA ILE A 397 -0.25 -4.85 27.45
C ILE A 397 -0.21 -4.75 28.98
N ASP A 398 0.92 -5.11 29.55
CA ASP A 398 1.15 -5.00 30.99
C ASP A 398 1.18 -3.53 31.43
N ASN A 399 0.98 -3.28 32.72
CA ASN A 399 1.04 -1.91 33.22
C ASN A 399 2.43 -1.29 33.00
N ASN A 400 2.46 -0.02 32.59
CA ASN A 400 3.63 0.74 32.14
C ASN A 400 4.28 0.28 30.82
N ASP A 401 3.72 -0.70 30.13
CA ASP A 401 4.23 -1.15 28.84
C ASP A 401 3.54 -0.50 27.64
N PHE A 402 4.22 -0.56 26.50
CA PHE A 402 3.73 -0.08 25.22
C PHE A 402 3.08 -1.22 24.44
N GLY A 403 2.09 -0.89 23.65
CA GLY A 403 1.49 -1.80 22.68
C GLY A 403 0.67 -1.05 21.65
N ARG A 404 -0.33 -1.71 21.09
CA ARG A 404 -1.06 -1.25 19.91
C ARG A 404 -2.55 -1.50 20.02
N ILE A 405 -3.29 -0.59 19.41
CA ILE A 405 -4.74 -0.70 19.22
C ILE A 405 -5.07 -0.68 17.74
N MET A 406 -6.18 -1.33 17.39
CA MET A 406 -6.75 -1.35 16.06
C MET A 406 -7.92 -0.37 16.04
N LYS A 407 -7.78 0.69 15.26
CA LYS A 407 -8.83 1.69 15.04
C LYS A 407 -9.76 1.29 13.90
N PHE A 408 -9.23 0.68 12.84
CA PHE A 408 -10.01 0.10 11.74
C PHE A 408 -9.33 -1.17 11.25
N GLY A 409 -10.09 -2.15 10.76
CA GLY A 409 -9.55 -3.37 10.15
C GLY A 409 -10.01 -4.64 10.85
N LYS A 410 -9.26 -5.75 10.72
CA LYS A 410 -9.68 -7.05 11.28
C LYS A 410 -8.82 -7.49 12.47
N LEU A 411 -9.43 -7.52 13.65
CA LEU A 411 -8.85 -8.18 14.81
C LEU A 411 -9.16 -9.67 14.74
N SER A 412 -8.12 -10.50 14.67
CA SER A 412 -8.20 -11.95 14.58
C SER A 412 -7.58 -12.63 15.80
N GLN A 413 -7.82 -13.94 15.93
CA GLN A 413 -7.34 -14.75 17.05
C GLN A 413 -7.79 -14.22 18.41
N ILE A 414 -9.10 -13.99 18.51
CA ILE A 414 -9.78 -13.59 19.73
C ILE A 414 -10.94 -14.56 19.99
N ASN A 415 -11.31 -14.73 21.26
CA ASN A 415 -12.49 -15.51 21.60
C ASN A 415 -13.76 -14.70 21.33
N THR A 416 -14.53 -15.11 20.32
CA THR A 416 -15.84 -14.52 19.97
C THR A 416 -16.98 -15.52 20.15
N SER A 417 -16.77 -16.64 20.84
CA SER A 417 -17.76 -17.72 20.96
C SER A 417 -19.07 -17.32 21.66
N GLY A 418 -19.09 -16.17 22.35
CA GLY A 418 -20.30 -15.58 22.95
C GLY A 418 -21.17 -14.79 21.96
N PHE A 419 -20.74 -14.65 20.71
CA PHE A 419 -21.41 -13.86 19.68
C PHE A 419 -21.64 -14.69 18.41
N ALA A 420 -22.70 -14.38 17.66
CA ALA A 420 -22.94 -14.99 16.36
C ALA A 420 -22.16 -14.24 15.26
N GLU A 421 -21.91 -14.91 14.13
CA GLU A 421 -21.35 -14.25 12.95
C GLU A 421 -22.35 -13.22 12.40
N GLY A 422 -21.88 -12.01 12.13
CA GLY A 422 -22.72 -10.87 11.74
C GLY A 422 -23.27 -10.04 12.90
N ASP A 423 -23.06 -10.44 14.16
CA ASP A 423 -23.48 -9.62 15.31
C ASP A 423 -22.73 -8.28 15.32
N VAL A 424 -23.49 -7.19 15.50
CA VAL A 424 -22.92 -5.85 15.73
C VAL A 424 -22.54 -5.73 17.19
N LEU A 425 -21.29 -5.32 17.44
CA LEU A 425 -20.74 -5.17 18.78
C LEU A 425 -20.70 -3.70 19.20
N TYR A 426 -20.98 -3.47 20.47
CA TYR A 426 -21.01 -2.17 21.14
C TYR A 426 -20.14 -2.19 22.40
N VAL A 427 -19.70 -1.02 22.85
CA VAL A 427 -18.99 -0.88 24.13
C VAL A 427 -19.93 -1.25 25.28
N SER A 428 -19.45 -2.07 26.22
CA SER A 428 -20.23 -2.49 27.40
C SER A 428 -20.44 -1.35 28.40
N ALA A 429 -21.65 -1.24 28.95
CA ALA A 429 -21.97 -0.34 30.07
C ALA A 429 -21.78 -1.00 31.45
N ALA A 430 -21.70 -2.33 31.53
CA ALA A 430 -21.59 -3.05 32.80
C ALA A 430 -20.12 -3.26 33.22
N THR A 431 -19.31 -3.71 32.27
CA THR A 431 -17.89 -4.05 32.47
C THR A 431 -17.01 -3.19 31.58
N ALA A 432 -16.01 -2.52 32.15
CA ALA A 432 -15.05 -1.71 31.39
C ALA A 432 -14.20 -2.60 30.46
N GLY A 433 -13.96 -2.12 29.24
CA GLY A 433 -13.20 -2.82 28.22
C GLY A 433 -13.94 -3.96 27.53
N ALA A 434 -15.10 -4.39 28.02
CA ALA A 434 -15.87 -5.45 27.39
C ALA A 434 -16.70 -4.93 26.20
N VAL A 435 -17.07 -5.85 25.32
CA VAL A 435 -17.99 -5.61 24.20
C VAL A 435 -19.25 -6.46 24.36
N VAL A 436 -20.39 -5.95 23.88
CA VAL A 436 -21.71 -6.60 23.95
C VAL A 436 -22.40 -6.53 22.59
N ASN A 437 -23.30 -7.46 22.28
CA ASN A 437 -24.07 -7.47 21.02
C ASN A 437 -25.42 -6.76 21.11
N VAL A 438 -25.72 -6.10 22.23
CA VAL A 438 -26.91 -5.27 22.42
C VAL A 438 -26.47 -3.84 22.74
N CYS A 439 -26.94 -2.90 21.93
CA CYS A 439 -26.71 -1.47 22.12
C CYS A 439 -27.17 -1.01 23.52
N PRO A 440 -26.27 -0.44 24.37
CA PRO A 440 -26.67 0.13 25.65
C PRO A 440 -27.72 1.23 25.49
N THR A 441 -28.73 1.23 26.36
CA THR A 441 -29.78 2.26 26.39
C THR A 441 -29.49 3.32 27.46
N TYR A 442 -30.08 4.50 27.28
CA TYR A 442 -30.04 5.58 28.27
C TYR A 442 -30.36 5.06 29.69
N PRO A 443 -29.62 5.45 30.74
CA PRO A 443 -28.63 6.54 30.82
C PRO A 443 -27.26 6.26 30.20
N ASN A 444 -27.00 5.04 29.74
CA ASN A 444 -25.74 4.66 29.09
C ASN A 444 -25.71 5.06 27.61
N TYR A 445 -24.52 5.07 27.02
CA TYR A 445 -24.28 5.54 25.66
C TYR A 445 -24.04 4.37 24.71
N CYS A 446 -24.71 4.39 23.56
CA CYS A 446 -24.49 3.40 22.53
C CYS A 446 -23.35 3.84 21.62
N GLN A 447 -22.22 3.13 21.67
CA GLN A 447 -21.13 3.28 20.71
C GLN A 447 -20.84 1.95 20.03
N ARG A 448 -20.90 1.93 18.70
CA ARG A 448 -20.54 0.77 17.89
C ARG A 448 -19.02 0.60 17.87
N VAL A 449 -18.58 -0.66 17.93
CA VAL A 449 -17.16 -1.05 17.86
C VAL A 449 -16.86 -1.75 16.53
N GLY A 450 -17.77 -2.59 16.04
CA GLY A 450 -17.54 -3.41 14.86
C GLY A 450 -18.56 -4.52 14.68
N VAL A 451 -18.24 -5.49 13.82
CA VAL A 451 -19.09 -6.66 13.51
C VAL A 451 -18.27 -7.93 13.61
N VAL A 452 -18.85 -8.99 14.16
CA VAL A 452 -18.20 -10.31 14.23
C VAL A 452 -18.11 -10.91 12.83
N SER A 453 -16.88 -11.11 12.35
CA SER A 453 -16.61 -11.69 11.03
C SER A 453 -16.40 -13.20 11.06
N SER A 454 -16.04 -13.76 12.22
CA SER A 454 -16.07 -15.21 12.46
C SER A 454 -16.23 -15.51 13.96
N SER A 455 -17.09 -16.47 14.28
CA SER A 455 -17.33 -16.90 15.66
C SER A 455 -16.49 -18.14 16.00
N GLY A 456 -15.72 -18.07 17.08
CA GLY A 456 -14.91 -19.21 17.50
C GLY A 456 -14.05 -18.97 18.74
N VAL A 457 -13.52 -20.05 19.30
CA VAL A 457 -12.65 -20.03 20.48
C VAL A 457 -11.20 -19.90 20.00
N GLY A 458 -10.64 -18.69 20.08
CA GLY A 458 -9.24 -18.43 19.74
C GLY A 458 -8.94 -18.33 18.24
N ASN A 459 -9.87 -18.69 17.37
CA ASN A 459 -9.83 -18.44 15.92
C ASN A 459 -10.87 -17.39 15.45
N GLY A 460 -11.61 -16.80 16.38
CA GLY A 460 -12.62 -15.77 16.10
C GLY A 460 -12.02 -14.46 15.58
N SER A 461 -12.87 -13.65 14.94
CA SER A 461 -12.47 -12.34 14.44
C SER A 461 -13.59 -11.30 14.43
N ILE A 462 -13.21 -10.04 14.60
CA ILE A 462 -14.08 -8.86 14.59
C ILE A 462 -13.56 -7.90 13.52
N GLU A 463 -14.42 -7.45 12.63
CA GLU A 463 -14.14 -6.29 11.76
C GLU A 463 -14.43 -5.02 12.57
N ILE A 464 -13.39 -4.28 12.90
CA ILE A 464 -13.40 -3.09 13.73
C ILE A 464 -13.63 -1.87 12.84
N ASP A 465 -14.64 -1.11 13.21
CA ASP A 465 -15.09 0.11 12.55
C ASP A 465 -15.87 0.92 13.61
N PRO A 466 -15.15 1.49 14.59
CA PRO A 466 -15.76 2.19 15.69
C PRO A 466 -16.31 3.49 15.13
N ASP A 467 -17.63 3.61 15.19
CA ASP A 467 -18.25 4.87 14.87
C ASP A 467 -17.93 5.86 16.00
N SER A 468 -17.68 7.11 15.62
CA SER A 468 -17.66 8.17 16.60
C SER A 468 -19.06 8.25 17.16
N VAL A 469 -19.23 8.42 18.48
CA VAL A 469 -20.55 8.77 18.99
C VAL A 469 -20.88 10.15 18.41
N GLU A 470 -21.56 10.20 17.27
CA GLU A 470 -22.15 11.44 16.81
C GLU A 470 -23.12 11.86 17.89
N ARG A 471 -22.80 12.99 18.54
CA ARG A 471 -23.75 13.66 19.41
C ARG A 471 -24.99 13.95 18.55
N ALA A 472 -26.03 13.14 18.76
CA ALA A 472 -27.40 13.42 18.38
C ALA A 472 -27.80 13.24 16.92
N ASP A 473 -27.68 12.02 16.37
CA ASP A 473 -28.63 11.60 15.34
C ASP A 473 -29.29 10.26 15.70
N LEU A 474 -30.58 10.36 16.07
CA LEU A 474 -31.51 9.24 16.27
C LEU A 474 -31.24 8.25 17.41
N VAL A 475 -30.99 8.74 18.63
CA VAL A 475 -31.50 7.98 19.79
C VAL A 475 -33.02 8.17 19.78
N PRO A 476 -33.86 7.13 19.59
CA PRO A 476 -35.26 7.23 19.97
C PRO A 476 -35.29 7.51 21.48
N TYR A 477 -35.43 8.79 21.83
CA TYR A 477 -35.60 9.19 23.21
C TYR A 477 -36.98 8.71 23.65
N SER A 478 -37.00 7.57 24.34
CA SER A 478 -38.21 6.98 24.92
C SER A 478 -38.50 7.48 26.34
N GLY A 479 -37.83 8.55 26.77
CA GLY A 479 -38.03 9.20 28.07
C GLY A 479 -39.08 10.32 28.01
N ALA A 480 -39.60 10.70 29.18
CA ALA A 480 -40.35 11.95 29.29
C ALA A 480 -39.41 13.12 29.03
N LEU A 481 -39.69 13.94 28.01
CA LEU A 481 -38.96 15.18 27.78
C LEU A 481 -39.30 16.15 28.91
N ASP A 482 -38.44 16.23 29.93
CA ASP A 482 -38.59 17.19 31.01
C ASP A 482 -37.66 18.39 30.75
N ASN A 483 -38.25 19.57 30.54
CA ASN A 483 -37.56 20.86 30.33
C ASN A 483 -36.57 20.93 29.16
N VAL A 484 -36.95 20.43 27.97
CA VAL A 484 -36.21 20.74 26.74
C VAL A 484 -36.78 22.02 26.11
N ASP A 485 -35.99 23.09 26.12
CA ASP A 485 -36.29 24.30 25.35
C ASP A 485 -35.99 24.04 23.86
N LEU A 486 -37.02 23.70 23.10
CA LEU A 486 -36.90 23.31 21.68
C LEU A 486 -36.77 24.49 20.71
N GLY A 487 -36.76 25.74 21.21
CA GLY A 487 -36.57 26.93 20.39
C GLY A 487 -37.43 26.95 19.11
N VAL A 488 -36.77 26.95 17.94
CA VAL A 488 -37.36 27.11 16.59
C VAL A 488 -37.71 25.75 15.93
N TYR A 489 -37.44 24.62 16.59
CA TYR A 489 -37.68 23.31 16.00
C TYR A 489 -39.16 22.93 16.03
N LYS A 490 -39.75 22.76 14.83
CA LYS A 490 -41.11 22.23 14.67
C LYS A 490 -41.14 20.77 15.13
N ILE A 491 -41.96 20.48 16.14
CA ILE A 491 -42.38 19.10 16.42
C ILE A 491 -43.39 18.71 15.34
N THR A 492 -42.94 18.04 14.29
CA THR A 492 -43.86 17.33 13.36
C THR A 492 -44.19 15.98 13.98
N ALA A 493 -44.90 15.97 15.11
CA ALA A 493 -45.41 14.73 15.66
C ALA A 493 -46.70 14.37 14.92
N ALA A 494 -46.69 13.25 14.18
CA ALA A 494 -47.92 12.66 13.66
C ALA A 494 -48.86 12.20 14.80
N SER A 495 -48.38 12.11 16.04
CA SER A 495 -49.16 11.75 17.24
C SER A 495 -48.44 12.18 18.53
N GLY A 496 -48.45 13.47 18.86
CA GLY A 496 -48.01 13.92 20.19
C GLY A 496 -49.10 13.65 21.24
N ILE A 497 -48.88 12.71 22.16
CA ILE A 497 -49.79 12.45 23.29
C ILE A 497 -49.22 13.17 24.52
N PHE A 498 -49.94 14.19 25.01
CA PHE A 498 -49.62 14.84 26.29
C PHE A 498 -50.25 14.05 27.44
N ASN A 499 -49.49 13.14 28.05
CA ASN A 499 -49.97 12.15 29.03
C ASN A 499 -50.59 12.73 30.32
N ASN A 500 -50.37 14.01 30.61
CA ASN A 500 -50.87 14.68 31.82
C ASN A 500 -52.05 15.63 31.55
N LEU A 501 -52.59 15.62 30.33
CA LEU A 501 -53.81 16.35 30.01
C LEU A 501 -55.03 15.45 30.20
N THR A 502 -56.06 16.01 30.80
CA THR A 502 -57.37 15.37 30.84
C THR A 502 -58.02 15.47 29.47
N ALA A 503 -58.59 14.37 28.98
CA ALA A 503 -59.38 14.36 27.75
C ALA A 503 -60.51 15.40 27.83
N THR A 504 -60.93 15.92 26.68
CA THR A 504 -62.04 16.89 26.49
C THR A 504 -61.93 18.25 27.20
N ARG A 505 -60.85 18.54 27.94
CA ARG A 505 -60.65 19.84 28.61
C ARG A 505 -59.82 20.83 27.79
N LEU A 506 -60.12 22.12 27.93
CA LEU A 506 -59.23 23.20 27.48
C LEU A 506 -57.89 23.15 28.23
N VAL A 507 -56.81 23.56 27.56
CA VAL A 507 -55.46 23.63 28.12
C VAL A 507 -55.07 25.07 28.44
N GLN A 508 -54.32 25.25 29.53
CA GLN A 508 -53.67 26.51 29.91
C GLN A 508 -52.19 26.26 30.21
N SER A 509 -51.40 27.33 30.35
CA SER A 509 -50.06 27.23 30.91
C SER A 509 -50.11 27.30 32.45
N ASP A 510 -49.38 26.44 33.15
CA ASP A 510 -49.15 26.57 34.59
C ASP A 510 -48.16 27.71 34.93
N SER A 511 -47.84 27.87 36.21
CA SER A 511 -46.91 28.91 36.70
C SER A 511 -45.48 28.79 36.15
N ILE A 512 -45.14 27.64 35.56
CA ILE A 512 -43.83 27.32 34.97
C ILE A 512 -43.95 27.16 33.44
N LYS A 513 -45.06 27.61 32.85
CA LYS A 513 -45.35 27.61 31.40
C LYS A 513 -45.57 26.22 30.76
N ARG A 514 -45.91 25.20 31.54
CA ARG A 514 -46.26 23.86 31.00
C ARG A 514 -47.75 23.80 30.63
N LEU A 515 -48.09 23.09 29.56
CA LEU A 515 -49.49 22.81 29.24
C LEU A 515 -50.11 21.95 30.35
N THR A 516 -51.21 22.42 30.93
CA THR A 516 -52.02 21.72 31.93
C THR A 516 -53.50 21.89 31.61
N SER A 517 -54.34 20.93 31.99
CA SER A 517 -55.80 21.07 31.84
C SER A 517 -56.34 22.13 32.79
N VAL A 518 -57.28 22.95 32.30
CA VAL A 518 -58.01 23.89 33.16
C VAL A 518 -58.82 23.10 34.18
N ALA A 519 -58.46 23.22 35.47
CA ALA A 519 -59.09 22.50 36.57
C ALA A 519 -60.49 23.06 36.89
N ASP A 520 -60.62 24.39 36.88
CA ASP A 520 -61.87 25.10 37.11
C ASP A 520 -62.04 26.24 36.11
N PHE A 521 -63.06 26.12 35.27
CA PHE A 521 -63.37 27.10 34.24
C PHE A 521 -64.01 28.38 34.80
N THR A 522 -64.60 28.31 36.00
CA THR A 522 -65.24 29.48 36.64
C THR A 522 -64.21 30.55 37.05
N ALA A 523 -62.92 30.20 37.09
CA ALA A 523 -61.82 31.13 37.35
C ALA A 523 -61.42 32.00 36.13
N TRP A 524 -61.75 31.56 34.90
CA TRP A 524 -61.38 32.26 33.66
C TRP A 524 -62.49 33.12 33.07
N VAL A 525 -63.75 32.69 33.24
CA VAL A 525 -64.93 33.44 32.80
C VAL A 525 -65.69 33.87 34.04
N THR A 526 -65.52 35.13 34.43
CA THR A 526 -66.25 35.72 35.55
C THR A 526 -67.66 36.11 35.10
N GLY A 527 -68.67 35.46 35.66
CA GLY A 527 -70.07 35.87 35.57
C GLY A 527 -70.66 36.05 36.96
N THR A 528 -71.63 36.96 37.11
CA THR A 528 -72.49 36.95 38.29
C THR A 528 -73.69 36.06 38.00
N ALA A 529 -74.21 35.37 39.02
CA ALA A 529 -75.37 34.47 38.87
C ALA A 529 -76.61 35.16 38.28
N ASN A 530 -76.63 36.49 38.19
CA ASN A 530 -77.75 37.29 37.68
C ASN A 530 -77.61 37.67 36.20
N GLU A 531 -76.48 37.41 35.55
CA GLU A 531 -76.24 37.76 34.13
C GLU A 531 -75.84 36.53 33.31
N VAL A 532 -74.87 35.75 33.78
CA VAL A 532 -74.39 34.53 33.12
C VAL A 532 -73.94 33.55 34.20
N THR A 533 -74.55 32.36 34.22
CA THR A 533 -74.09 31.27 35.10
C THR A 533 -73.09 30.43 34.33
N VAL A 534 -71.87 30.33 34.88
CA VAL A 534 -70.81 29.44 34.36
C VAL A 534 -70.67 28.28 35.35
N THR A 535 -70.88 27.06 34.88
CA THR A 535 -70.70 25.85 35.69
C THR A 535 -69.60 24.96 35.08
N ASN A 536 -68.74 24.43 35.94
CA ASN A 536 -67.76 23.41 35.59
C ASN A 536 -68.43 22.04 35.79
N ASP A 537 -68.87 21.42 34.70
CA ASP A 537 -69.62 20.16 34.70
C ASP A 537 -68.73 18.93 34.96
N GLY A 538 -67.42 19.07 34.74
CA GLY A 538 -66.44 18.00 35.00
C GLY A 538 -66.00 17.26 33.73
N ASP A 539 -66.73 17.42 32.63
CA ASP A 539 -66.67 16.67 31.38
C ASP A 539 -66.07 17.48 30.21
N GLY A 540 -65.64 18.72 30.47
CA GLY A 540 -64.82 19.51 29.56
C GLY A 540 -65.61 20.45 28.65
N SER A 541 -66.91 20.56 28.87
CA SER A 541 -67.78 21.57 28.27
C SER A 541 -67.91 22.81 29.15
N ILE A 542 -68.31 23.92 28.53
CA ILE A 542 -68.77 25.12 29.23
C ILE A 542 -70.26 25.24 28.92
N THR A 543 -71.09 25.21 29.95
CA THR A 543 -72.49 25.59 29.80
C THR A 543 -72.63 27.06 30.17
N LEU A 544 -72.96 27.89 29.18
CA LEU A 544 -73.34 29.29 29.38
C LEU A 544 -74.86 29.35 29.34
N SER A 545 -75.48 29.59 30.49
CA SER A 545 -76.91 29.86 30.57
C SER A 545 -77.15 31.29 31.04
N LEU A 546 -78.17 31.92 30.47
CA LEU A 546 -78.86 32.99 31.17
C LEU A 546 -79.60 32.34 32.34
N PRO A 547 -79.70 32.97 33.52
CA PRO A 547 -80.62 32.53 34.55
C PRO A 547 -82.02 32.46 33.93
N ASP A 548 -82.73 31.35 34.13
CA ASP A 548 -84.05 31.12 33.54
C ASP A 548 -84.97 32.33 33.76
N ASP A 549 -85.28 33.04 32.67
CA ASP A 549 -86.02 34.30 32.60
C ASP A 549 -85.45 35.47 33.45
N VAL A 550 -85.54 36.70 32.90
CA VAL A 550 -85.13 37.94 33.60
C VAL A 550 -85.69 37.95 35.02
N ASP A 551 -84.84 38.09 36.05
CA ASP A 551 -85.28 38.20 37.45
C ASP A 551 -86.18 39.44 37.63
N ILE A 552 -87.49 39.22 37.54
CA ILE A 552 -88.52 40.27 37.62
C ILE A 552 -88.47 40.99 38.98
N ASN A 553 -87.84 40.41 40.01
CA ASN A 553 -87.76 41.01 41.34
C ASN A 553 -86.81 42.21 41.42
N GLN A 554 -86.00 42.47 40.38
CA GLN A 554 -85.09 43.62 40.29
C GLN A 554 -85.54 44.68 39.29
N ILE A 555 -86.72 44.55 38.69
CA ILE A 555 -87.29 45.56 37.79
C ILE A 555 -87.85 46.73 38.62
N THR A 556 -87.00 47.70 38.94
CA THR A 556 -87.40 48.91 39.70
C THR A 556 -88.10 49.96 38.83
N ALA A 557 -88.02 49.84 37.50
CA ALA A 557 -88.79 50.64 36.55
C ALA A 557 -88.84 49.95 35.17
N VAL A 558 -90.03 49.78 34.60
CA VAL A 558 -90.22 49.45 33.18
C VAL A 558 -90.46 50.76 32.44
N SER A 559 -89.43 51.30 31.77
CA SER A 559 -89.62 52.39 30.81
C SER A 559 -89.39 51.88 29.40
N GLY A 560 -90.39 52.05 28.53
CA GLY A 560 -90.18 51.96 27.08
C GLY A 560 -90.64 50.71 26.35
N LEU A 561 -91.63 49.93 26.82
CA LEU A 561 -92.28 48.93 25.96
C LEU A 561 -93.61 49.42 25.40
N HIS A 562 -93.68 49.41 24.06
CA HIS A 562 -94.82 49.83 23.26
C HIS A 562 -96.05 48.93 23.48
N ASN A 563 -97.10 49.58 23.98
CA ASN A 563 -98.52 49.39 23.70
C ASN A 563 -99.36 48.26 24.32
N VAL A 564 -98.84 47.24 25.01
CA VAL A 564 -99.70 46.36 25.86
C VAL A 564 -98.92 45.77 27.03
N VAL A 565 -99.25 46.21 28.26
CA VAL A 565 -98.91 45.47 29.48
C VAL A 565 -100.14 44.64 29.85
N VAL A 566 -100.11 43.32 29.61
CA VAL A 566 -101.16 42.41 30.07
C VAL A 566 -100.87 42.02 31.51
N VAL A 567 -101.61 42.60 32.47
CA VAL A 567 -101.55 42.18 33.87
C VAL A 567 -102.55 41.04 34.08
N SER A 568 -102.06 39.80 34.12
CA SER A 568 -102.86 38.56 34.08
C SER A 568 -103.76 38.32 35.31
N GLY A 569 -103.73 39.19 36.32
CA GLY A 569 -104.58 39.13 37.52
C GLY A 569 -105.73 40.14 37.57
N LEU A 570 -105.88 41.00 36.57
CA LEU A 570 -106.96 41.97 36.50
C LEU A 570 -108.18 41.40 35.75
N THR A 571 -109.37 41.64 36.27
CA THR A 571 -110.63 41.36 35.58
C THR A 571 -111.00 42.52 34.66
N ALA A 572 -111.46 42.21 33.44
CA ALA A 572 -111.89 43.20 32.46
C ALA A 572 -113.02 44.10 32.99
N SER A 573 -113.04 45.37 32.57
CA SER A 573 -114.08 46.36 32.88
C SER A 573 -114.26 46.73 34.36
N ARG A 574 -113.37 46.32 35.27
CA ARG A 574 -113.39 46.74 36.68
C ARG A 574 -112.42 47.88 36.98
N LEU A 575 -112.72 48.65 38.03
CA LEU A 575 -111.81 49.67 38.55
C LEU A 575 -110.56 49.01 39.16
N ILE A 576 -109.38 49.55 38.84
CA ILE A 576 -108.10 49.02 39.32
C ILE A 576 -107.67 49.81 40.56
N TYR A 577 -107.22 49.11 41.61
CA TYR A 577 -106.64 49.70 42.82
C TYR A 577 -105.34 48.99 43.21
N GLY A 578 -104.58 49.59 44.11
CA GLY A 578 -103.43 48.94 44.74
C GLY A 578 -103.86 48.15 45.97
N ASP A 579 -103.56 46.85 46.00
CA ASP A 579 -103.85 46.00 47.17
C ASP A 579 -102.91 46.30 48.35
N VAL A 580 -103.06 45.56 49.46
CA VAL A 580 -102.24 45.73 50.67
C VAL A 580 -100.73 45.54 50.43
N ASN A 581 -100.35 44.88 49.35
CA ASN A 581 -98.98 44.64 48.92
C ASN A 581 -98.55 45.56 47.77
N LYS A 582 -99.35 46.58 47.45
CA LYS A 582 -99.13 47.55 46.36
C LYS A 582 -99.17 46.92 44.97
N LYS A 583 -99.78 45.75 44.79
CA LYS A 583 -100.04 45.15 43.46
C LYS A 583 -101.33 45.70 42.89
N LEU A 584 -101.37 45.89 41.57
CA LEU A 584 -102.60 46.26 40.87
C LEU A 584 -103.57 45.07 40.92
N SER A 585 -104.75 45.30 41.49
CA SER A 585 -105.86 44.35 41.57
C SER A 585 -107.18 45.01 41.18
N SER A 586 -108.13 44.20 40.75
CA SER A 586 -109.52 44.62 40.50
C SER A 586 -110.33 44.56 41.79
N SER A 587 -111.23 45.51 42.01
CA SER A 587 -112.22 45.43 43.10
C SER A 587 -113.62 45.58 42.56
N ASP A 588 -114.59 45.01 43.27
CA ASP A 588 -116.01 45.21 43.03
C ASP A 588 -116.38 46.67 43.28
N LEU A 589 -117.18 47.24 42.38
CA LEU A 589 -117.53 48.66 42.39
C LEU A 589 -118.32 49.06 43.65
N ILE A 590 -119.06 48.10 44.25
CA ILE A 590 -119.80 48.28 45.51
C ILE A 590 -118.90 48.58 46.71
N ASN A 591 -117.62 48.21 46.65
CA ASN A 591 -116.67 48.49 47.74
C ASN A 591 -116.23 49.96 47.79
N TRP A 592 -116.45 50.73 46.72
CA TRP A 592 -116.05 52.13 46.60
C TRP A 592 -117.22 53.11 46.82
N VAL A 593 -118.43 52.71 46.46
CA VAL A 593 -119.65 53.52 46.62
C VAL A 593 -120.56 52.86 47.63
N THR A 594 -120.66 53.44 48.83
CA THR A 594 -121.52 52.93 49.90
C THR A 594 -122.92 53.57 49.84
N GLY A 595 -123.96 52.75 49.98
CA GLY A 595 -125.36 53.17 50.10
C GLY A 595 -126.04 52.47 51.27
N THR A 596 -127.10 53.07 51.83
CA THR A 596 -127.96 52.38 52.80
C THR A 596 -129.21 51.88 52.10
N VAL A 597 -129.62 50.63 52.40
CA VAL A 597 -130.76 49.93 51.76
C VAL A 597 -132.05 50.77 51.76
N ASN A 598 -132.18 51.68 52.74
CA ASN A 598 -133.36 52.53 52.92
C ASN A 598 -133.38 53.81 52.06
N GLN A 599 -132.28 54.15 51.36
CA GLN A 599 -132.21 55.37 50.54
C GLN A 599 -131.77 55.09 49.10
N VAL A 600 -130.69 54.35 48.91
CA VAL A 600 -130.17 53.95 47.60
C VAL A 600 -129.60 52.56 47.74
N THR A 601 -130.15 51.61 46.99
CA THR A 601 -129.54 50.28 46.86
C THR A 601 -128.51 50.34 45.74
N VAL A 602 -127.27 49.95 46.06
CA VAL A 602 -126.16 49.82 45.12
C VAL A 602 -125.94 48.33 44.90
N THR A 603 -126.03 47.88 43.64
CA THR A 603 -125.76 46.48 43.28
C THR A 603 -124.71 46.46 42.18
N ASP A 604 -123.67 45.63 42.33
CA ASP A 604 -122.72 45.31 41.27
C ASP A 604 -123.33 44.21 40.40
N ASP A 605 -123.47 44.46 39.10
CA ASP A 605 -124.03 43.53 38.12
C ASP A 605 -122.98 42.65 37.43
N GLY A 606 -121.70 42.85 37.79
CA GLY A 606 -120.60 42.02 37.34
C GLY A 606 -120.05 42.36 35.95
N ASP A 607 -120.61 43.36 35.26
CA ASP A 607 -120.19 43.77 33.90
C ASP A 607 -119.34 45.05 33.84
N GLY A 608 -119.06 45.65 35.00
CA GLY A 608 -118.27 46.86 35.13
C GLY A 608 -119.10 48.15 35.24
N SER A 609 -120.42 48.03 35.42
CA SER A 609 -121.31 49.15 35.69
C SER A 609 -121.91 49.11 37.11
N ILE A 610 -122.51 50.23 37.54
CA ILE A 610 -123.21 50.33 38.85
C ILE A 610 -124.66 50.72 38.56
N THR A 611 -125.60 49.96 39.12
CA THR A 611 -127.01 50.36 39.15
C THR A 611 -127.34 51.03 40.48
N LEU A 612 -127.88 52.26 40.41
CA LEU A 612 -128.38 53.03 41.56
C LEU A 612 -129.91 53.16 41.46
N SER A 613 -130.63 52.65 42.46
CA SER A 613 -132.10 52.77 42.52
C SER A 613 -132.58 53.31 43.87
N THR A 614 -133.56 54.22 43.85
CA THR A 614 -134.31 54.63 45.03
C THR A 614 -135.48 53.65 45.29
N PRO A 615 -135.83 53.30 46.55
CA PRO A 615 -136.96 52.41 46.81
C PRO A 615 -138.29 53.04 46.38
N GLN A 616 -139.10 52.34 45.57
CA GLN A 616 -140.38 52.84 45.03
C GLN A 616 -141.64 52.24 45.71
N SER A 617 -141.67 52.11 47.04
CA SER A 617 -142.89 51.71 47.77
C SER A 617 -142.98 52.35 49.15
N THR A 618 -144.19 52.75 49.54
CA THR A 618 -144.54 53.45 50.78
C THR A 618 -144.18 52.63 52.02
N ASP A 619 -143.36 53.22 52.89
CA ASP A 619 -142.92 52.72 54.18
C ASP A 619 -144.11 52.25 55.07
N PRO A 620 -144.04 51.07 55.72
CA PRO A 620 -145.02 50.57 56.68
C PRO A 620 -145.38 51.52 57.84
N GLY A 621 -144.57 52.54 58.13
CA GLY A 621 -144.86 53.55 59.15
C GLY A 621 -145.71 54.75 58.69
N ALA A 622 -146.04 54.85 57.40
CA ALA A 622 -146.81 55.97 56.86
C ALA A 622 -148.32 55.70 56.84
N SER A 623 -149.12 56.66 57.30
CA SER A 623 -150.59 56.61 57.28
C SER A 623 -151.17 57.59 56.24
N PRO A 624 -151.17 57.26 54.95
CA PRO A 624 -151.74 58.13 53.93
C PRO A 624 -153.28 58.17 54.02
N SER A 625 -153.87 59.38 53.96
CA SER A 625 -155.30 59.56 53.84
C SER A 625 -155.71 59.71 52.37
N PHE A 626 -156.69 58.93 51.93
CA PHE A 626 -157.24 58.99 50.57
C PHE A 626 -158.64 59.62 50.59
N ASN A 627 -158.86 60.59 49.72
CA ASN A 627 -160.12 61.35 49.69
C ASN A 627 -161.29 60.52 49.10
N ILE A 628 -161.00 59.53 48.24
CA ILE A 628 -161.94 58.51 47.74
C ILE A 628 -161.14 57.21 47.53
N LEU A 629 -161.61 56.08 48.06
CA LEU A 629 -161.05 54.75 47.82
C LEU A 629 -162.07 53.89 47.05
N THR A 630 -161.76 53.55 45.81
CA THR A 630 -162.55 52.61 45.00
C THR A 630 -161.82 51.27 44.97
N ALA A 631 -162.29 50.29 45.72
CA ALA A 631 -161.71 48.94 45.75
C ALA A 631 -162.71 47.93 45.18
N SER A 632 -162.32 47.19 44.14
CA SER A 632 -163.12 46.11 43.55
C SER A 632 -162.51 44.75 43.90
N GLY A 633 -163.36 43.73 44.10
CA GLY A 633 -162.94 42.38 44.47
C GLY A 633 -162.97 42.04 45.96
N ILE A 634 -163.42 42.96 46.82
CA ILE A 634 -163.55 42.71 48.27
C ILE A 634 -164.63 41.67 48.54
N ARG A 635 -164.26 40.57 49.21
CA ARG A 635 -165.21 39.54 49.66
C ARG A 635 -165.68 39.84 51.09
N ALA A 636 -166.90 39.44 51.41
CA ALA A 636 -167.50 39.71 52.72
C ALA A 636 -166.62 39.14 53.85
N GLY A 637 -166.23 40.00 54.80
CA GLY A 637 -165.38 39.65 55.95
C GLY A 637 -163.95 40.23 55.90
N GLU A 638 -163.47 40.73 54.77
CA GLU A 638 -162.09 41.22 54.61
C GLU A 638 -161.90 42.71 54.97
N ILE A 639 -162.96 43.42 55.32
CA ILE A 639 -162.87 44.76 55.90
C ILE A 639 -163.27 44.68 57.38
N THR A 640 -162.30 44.89 58.27
CA THR A 640 -162.59 45.18 59.68
C THR A 640 -162.74 46.68 59.85
N ILE A 641 -164.00 47.15 59.90
CA ILE A 641 -164.31 48.55 60.24
C ILE A 641 -164.33 48.64 61.78
N VAL A 642 -163.29 49.25 62.35
CA VAL A 642 -163.12 49.37 63.79
C VAL A 642 -163.94 50.56 64.31
N SER A 643 -165.23 50.30 64.54
CA SER A 643 -166.20 51.11 65.31
C SER A 643 -166.60 52.48 64.74
N GLY A 644 -167.91 52.70 64.53
CA GLY A 644 -168.45 54.05 64.31
C GLY A 644 -169.71 54.24 63.47
N LEU A 645 -170.37 53.23 62.88
CA LEU A 645 -171.68 53.46 62.24
C LEU A 645 -172.66 52.28 62.31
N THR A 646 -173.85 52.62 62.80
CA THR A 646 -175.06 51.81 62.97
C THR A 646 -175.70 51.43 61.64
N THR A 647 -176.21 50.20 61.55
CA THR A 647 -176.91 49.64 60.39
C THR A 647 -178.12 50.48 59.96
N SER A 648 -177.95 51.29 58.93
CA SER A 648 -178.98 51.53 57.92
C SER A 648 -178.29 51.78 56.59
N ARG A 649 -178.79 51.13 55.53
CA ARG A 649 -178.44 51.30 54.10
C ARG A 649 -177.24 50.49 53.59
N LEU A 650 -177.43 49.18 53.46
CA LEU A 650 -176.74 48.40 52.43
C LEU A 650 -177.75 47.44 51.79
N ALA A 651 -177.98 47.58 50.49
CA ALA A 651 -178.77 46.64 49.70
C ALA A 651 -177.91 46.22 48.49
N ALA A 652 -177.58 44.94 48.41
CA ALA A 652 -177.07 44.30 47.20
C ALA A 652 -178.11 43.26 46.77
N THR A 653 -178.52 43.28 45.50
CA THR A 653 -179.62 42.46 44.96
C THR A 653 -179.08 41.52 43.89
N ASP A 654 -179.40 40.22 43.95
CA ASP A 654 -179.25 39.28 42.82
C ASP A 654 -180.51 38.41 42.64
N THR A 655 -180.71 37.99 41.40
CA THR A 655 -181.86 37.61 40.58
C THR A 655 -182.71 36.39 40.97
N SER A 656 -182.54 35.78 42.15
CA SER A 656 -183.33 34.60 42.57
C SER A 656 -184.39 34.84 43.67
N LYS A 657 -184.70 36.11 44.00
CA LYS A 657 -185.84 36.57 44.85
C LYS A 657 -186.23 35.67 46.05
N LYS A 658 -185.24 35.25 46.85
CA LYS A 658 -185.46 34.89 48.26
C LYS A 658 -184.56 35.73 49.14
N VAL A 659 -185.16 36.74 49.77
CA VAL A 659 -184.60 37.44 50.93
C VAL A 659 -184.72 36.49 52.10
N VAL A 660 -183.60 36.11 52.70
CA VAL A 660 -183.59 35.50 54.04
C VAL A 660 -182.84 36.48 54.93
N SER A 661 -183.51 36.79 56.05
CA SER A 661 -183.25 37.83 57.05
C SER A 661 -181.83 37.86 57.60
#